data_AF-A0A428BTB1-F1
#
_entry.id   AF-A0A428BTB1-F1
#
_cell.length_a   1.000
_cell.length_b   1.000
_cell.length_c   1.000
_cell.angle_alpha   90.00
_cell.angle_beta   90.00
_cell.angle_gamma   90.00
#
_symmetry.space_group_name_H-M   'P 1'
#
loop_
_entity.id
_entity.type
_entity.pdbx_description
1 polymer ?
#
loop_
_entity_poly.entity_id
_entity_poly.type
_entity_poly.pdbx_seq_one_letter_code
_entity_poly.pdbx_strand_id
1 'polypeptide(L)'
;MKKSKKILVTSLATATLGLIALSDTTGDFPFSAQHVSAQEKDASKNGKVVKENTTSASNQAEKSKTPAQNPAEKPKTPAQNSAEKPKTPAQKPAEKPKTPAQKPAEKPKTPAQKPAEKPKNTSPKEDKSKSTAQSGWVGSSYYENGTKVTNKWIFDKKANSYFYLNASGNYVQNAWVGNYYLKSDGKMAKSEWIYDKNYGSYYYLTAEGSYARNAWVGNYYLKSDGKRAKNEWFYDNNYGSYYYLTGEGSYARNTWVGNYYLKSDGKMAKAEWIYDKNYGSYYYLTAEGSYARNKWVGNYYLKSDGKMAKNEWVDGGRYYVDSDGKMVKSDWIYDKNYDSYYYLTAEGSYARNKWIGNYYLKSDGKMAKNEWVDGGRYYVESDGKMARDKWVDGGRYYVGYDGVWQPKPAGGNQYNAALIEAKSYNSSSHMSKKDLYDQLTSQVTHGFSSSVAQYAIDHLNADYKSNALIQAREYRKYSNLSKTEIYNRLTSPRIGKFTKEEANYAIQKLDLTPEGSSARNKWVGYYYYKSDGKVAKNEWVDGGRYYVESDGKMAKDKWVDGGRYYVGYDGVWQPKPAGGDQYNAALIEAKSYNSSSHMSKKDLYDQLTSRVTHGFSSSAAQYAIDHLNADYKSNALIQAREYRKYSNLSKIEIYNRLTSPRIGKFTKEEANYAIQKLGDK
;
A
#
# COMPACT_ATOMS: atom_id res chain seq x y z
N MET A 1 63.35 19.77 -23.29
CA MET A 1 62.23 19.02 -23.91
C MET A 1 61.15 18.72 -22.87
N LYS A 2 59.97 19.33 -22.99
CA LYS A 2 58.63 18.72 -22.88
C LYS A 2 57.58 19.84 -22.78
N LYS A 3 56.72 19.89 -23.79
CA LYS A 3 55.61 20.85 -23.95
C LYS A 3 54.48 20.45 -23.01
N SER A 4 53.92 21.41 -22.27
CA SER A 4 52.59 21.29 -21.63
C SER A 4 51.67 22.31 -22.30
N LYS A 5 50.62 21.80 -22.98
CA LYS A 5 49.59 22.61 -23.63
C LYS A 5 48.51 22.95 -22.61
N LYS A 6 48.30 24.25 -22.38
CA LYS A 6 47.09 24.82 -21.79
C LYS A 6 45.98 24.77 -22.84
N ILE A 7 44.77 24.35 -22.45
CA ILE A 7 43.54 24.63 -23.19
C ILE A 7 42.59 25.36 -22.24
N LEU A 8 42.23 26.56 -22.69
CA LEU A 8 41.28 27.51 -22.14
C LEU A 8 39.88 27.07 -22.59
N VAL A 9 38.88 27.07 -21.72
CA VAL A 9 37.46 27.01 -22.14
C VAL A 9 36.74 28.21 -21.53
N THR A 10 36.35 29.11 -22.42
CA THR A 10 35.71 30.40 -22.17
C THR A 10 34.20 30.21 -22.00
N SER A 11 33.64 30.72 -20.92
CA SER A 11 32.19 30.82 -20.72
C SER A 11 31.65 32.06 -21.43
N LEU A 12 30.81 31.88 -22.45
CA LEU A 12 30.01 32.95 -23.06
C LEU A 12 28.71 33.12 -22.26
N ALA A 13 28.50 34.31 -21.71
CA ALA A 13 27.20 34.77 -21.24
C ALA A 13 26.61 35.69 -22.30
N THR A 14 25.41 35.38 -22.78
CA THR A 14 24.60 36.27 -23.62
C THR A 14 23.22 36.42 -23.01
N ALA A 15 22.92 37.65 -22.61
CA ALA A 15 21.61 38.10 -22.19
C ALA A 15 20.79 38.52 -23.42
N THR A 16 19.51 38.15 -23.45
CA THR A 16 18.53 38.78 -24.35
C THR A 16 17.16 38.84 -23.67
N LEU A 17 16.63 40.06 -23.62
CA LEU A 17 15.28 40.46 -23.21
C LEU A 17 14.21 39.91 -24.16
N GLY A 18 13.00 39.68 -23.64
CA GLY A 18 11.83 39.33 -24.45
C GLY A 18 10.50 39.43 -23.70
N LEU A 19 9.89 40.62 -23.80
CA LEU A 19 8.47 40.98 -23.75
C LEU A 19 7.45 40.07 -23.01
N ILE A 20 6.80 40.65 -21.99
CA ILE A 20 5.44 40.27 -21.57
C ILE A 20 4.53 41.47 -21.87
N ALA A 21 3.53 41.24 -22.73
CA ALA A 21 2.43 42.16 -22.96
C ALA A 21 1.41 42.05 -21.81
N LEU A 22 1.09 43.19 -21.19
CA LEU A 22 -0.03 43.35 -20.27
C LEU A 22 -1.29 43.68 -21.08
N SER A 23 -2.40 43.04 -20.74
CA SER A 23 -3.74 43.57 -20.99
C SER A 23 -4.43 43.76 -19.65
N ASP A 24 -4.92 44.98 -19.47
CA ASP A 24 -5.63 45.48 -18.30
C ASP A 24 -6.98 44.80 -18.09
N THR A 25 -7.37 44.64 -16.83
CA THR A 25 -8.70 45.03 -16.33
C THR A 25 -8.71 45.09 -14.80
N THR A 26 -8.54 46.32 -14.34
CA THR A 26 -9.08 47.00 -13.14
C THR A 26 -10.09 46.27 -12.24
N GLY A 27 -9.95 46.43 -10.91
CA GLY A 27 -11.03 46.20 -9.94
C GLY A 27 -10.64 46.11 -8.46
N ASP A 28 -9.98 47.14 -7.93
CA ASP A 28 -9.92 47.65 -6.53
C ASP A 28 -10.10 46.75 -5.28
N PHE A 29 -9.06 46.73 -4.43
CA PHE A 29 -9.17 46.78 -2.97
C PHE A 29 -8.01 47.61 -2.38
N PRO A 30 -8.22 48.44 -1.34
CA PRO A 30 -7.25 49.44 -0.90
C PRO A 30 -6.19 48.91 0.08
N PHE A 31 -4.97 49.43 -0.09
CA PHE A 31 -3.82 49.30 0.81
C PHE A 31 -3.98 50.10 2.11
N SER A 32 -3.28 49.68 3.16
CA SER A 32 -2.33 50.57 3.85
C SER A 32 -1.28 49.78 4.65
N ALA A 33 -0.01 49.97 4.31
CA ALA A 33 1.12 49.67 5.17
C ALA A 33 2.11 50.85 5.07
N GLN A 34 2.29 51.58 6.17
CA GLN A 34 3.31 52.60 6.33
C GLN A 34 4.61 51.99 6.87
N HIS A 35 5.72 52.41 6.28
CA HIS A 35 7.11 52.19 6.70
C HIS A 35 7.41 52.78 8.09
N VAL A 36 8.43 52.26 8.79
CA VAL A 36 9.72 52.96 9.06
C VAL A 36 10.70 52.09 9.91
N SER A 37 11.88 51.88 9.30
CA SER A 37 13.28 51.77 9.78
C SER A 37 13.67 51.82 11.27
N ALA A 38 14.66 50.96 11.64
CA ALA A 38 15.84 51.29 12.46
C ALA A 38 16.97 50.25 12.16
N GLN A 39 18.05 50.60 11.43
CA GLN A 39 19.37 51.11 11.86
C GLN A 39 20.19 50.20 12.81
N GLU A 40 21.21 49.56 12.23
CA GLU A 40 22.33 48.88 12.90
C GLU A 40 23.40 49.90 13.37
N LYS A 41 24.03 49.63 14.52
CA LYS A 41 25.32 50.21 14.92
C LYS A 41 26.20 49.17 15.60
N ASP A 42 27.40 49.02 15.06
CA ASP A 42 28.56 48.36 15.67
C ASP A 42 29.25 49.25 16.73
N ALA A 43 29.85 48.63 17.76
CA ALA A 43 31.25 48.85 18.20
C ALA A 43 31.66 48.11 19.50
N SER A 44 32.69 47.26 19.35
CA SER A 44 33.95 47.06 20.13
C SER A 44 34.04 46.85 21.67
N LYS A 45 35.12 46.12 22.03
CA LYS A 45 35.59 45.58 23.33
C LYS A 45 36.31 46.60 24.23
N ASN A 46 36.17 46.49 25.57
CA ASN A 46 37.24 46.13 26.54
C ASN A 46 36.85 46.40 28.02
N GLY A 47 37.17 45.44 28.91
CA GLY A 47 38.01 45.68 30.10
C GLY A 47 37.45 46.20 31.45
N LYS A 48 37.36 45.26 32.42
CA LYS A 48 37.94 45.31 33.79
C LYS A 48 37.15 45.89 34.99
N VAL A 49 36.76 44.95 35.89
CA VAL A 49 36.84 44.90 37.38
C VAL A 49 36.41 46.11 38.22
N VAL A 50 35.50 45.91 39.19
CA VAL A 50 35.68 46.08 40.67
C VAL A 50 34.40 45.63 41.43
N LYS A 51 34.66 45.23 42.67
CA LYS A 51 33.96 44.47 43.72
C LYS A 51 32.72 45.07 44.40
N GLU A 52 32.01 44.14 45.08
CA GLU A 52 31.37 44.20 46.41
C GLU A 52 30.36 45.33 46.72
N ASN A 53 29.10 44.98 47.02
CA ASN A 53 28.67 44.76 48.41
C ASN A 53 27.20 44.32 48.53
N THR A 54 27.04 43.19 49.24
CA THR A 54 26.02 42.80 50.22
C THR A 54 24.99 43.85 50.70
N THR A 55 23.70 43.48 50.76
CA THR A 55 22.91 43.24 52.01
C THR A 55 21.39 43.45 51.81
N SER A 56 20.66 42.35 52.01
CA SER A 56 19.39 42.08 52.70
C SER A 56 18.18 43.06 52.78
N ALA A 57 17.01 42.39 52.84
CA ALA A 57 15.76 42.73 53.53
C ALA A 57 14.81 43.72 52.80
N SER A 58 13.48 43.66 52.86
CA SER A 58 12.46 42.78 53.45
C SER A 58 11.08 43.27 52.91
N ASN A 59 10.01 42.50 53.19
CA ASN A 59 8.57 42.85 53.22
C ASN A 59 7.76 42.53 51.94
N GLN A 60 6.90 41.50 52.00
CA GLN A 60 5.51 41.50 52.52
C GLN A 60 4.60 42.40 51.69
N ALA A 61 3.77 41.82 50.82
CA ALA A 61 2.43 41.29 51.11
C ALA A 61 1.36 42.38 51.05
N GLU A 62 0.57 42.36 49.97
CA GLU A 62 -0.79 42.90 50.01
C GLU A 62 -1.71 41.99 49.20
N LYS A 63 -2.90 41.80 49.76
CA LYS A 63 -3.89 40.79 49.42
C LYS A 63 -5.18 41.53 49.04
N SER A 64 -6.03 40.87 48.25
CA SER A 64 -7.47 41.11 48.04
C SER A 64 -7.80 42.10 46.89
N LYS A 65 -8.83 41.96 46.04
CA LYS A 65 -10.11 41.23 46.11
C LYS A 65 -10.61 40.85 44.70
N THR A 66 -11.38 39.76 44.64
CA THR A 66 -12.36 39.38 43.62
C THR A 66 -13.47 40.44 43.46
N PRO A 67 -14.18 40.47 42.31
CA PRO A 67 -15.64 40.31 42.39
C PRO A 67 -16.20 39.25 41.43
N ALA A 68 -17.28 38.64 41.89
CA ALA A 68 -17.95 37.48 41.34
C ALA A 68 -18.98 37.82 40.24
N GLN A 69 -19.38 36.73 39.58
CA GLN A 69 -20.35 36.52 38.50
C GLN A 69 -21.77 37.05 38.77
N ASN A 70 -22.55 37.27 37.68
CA ASN A 70 -23.79 36.51 37.43
C ASN A 70 -24.32 36.66 35.97
N PRO A 71 -25.33 35.89 35.50
CA PRO A 71 -25.14 34.97 34.37
C PRO A 71 -26.11 35.20 33.19
N ALA A 72 -25.75 34.72 32.00
CA ALA A 72 -26.65 34.70 30.86
C ALA A 72 -26.80 33.28 30.29
N GLU A 73 -28.03 32.79 30.45
CA GLU A 73 -28.84 32.05 29.48
C GLU A 73 -28.35 30.74 28.85
N LYS A 74 -29.12 29.71 29.20
CA LYS A 74 -29.22 28.37 28.63
C LYS A 74 -30.13 28.41 27.38
N PRO A 75 -29.76 27.74 26.28
CA PRO A 75 -30.72 27.06 25.40
C PRO A 75 -30.45 25.55 25.45
N LYS A 76 -31.32 24.77 26.11
CA LYS A 76 -32.43 24.01 25.50
C LYS A 76 -31.99 23.11 24.34
N THR A 77 -31.70 21.87 24.70
CA THR A 77 -31.81 20.65 23.90
C THR A 77 -33.20 20.54 23.25
N PRO A 78 -33.30 20.22 21.95
CA PRO A 78 -34.49 19.60 21.41
C PRO A 78 -34.34 18.08 21.42
N ALA A 79 -35.33 17.43 22.02
CA ALA A 79 -35.55 15.99 22.00
C ALA A 79 -35.69 15.44 20.57
N GLN A 80 -35.01 14.33 20.28
CA GLN A 80 -35.34 13.48 19.15
C GLN A 80 -36.53 12.58 19.55
N ASN A 81 -37.70 12.93 19.04
CA ASN A 81 -38.82 11.98 18.94
C ASN A 81 -38.51 10.94 17.85
N SER A 82 -38.78 9.68 18.21
CA SER A 82 -38.74 8.52 17.34
C SER A 82 -39.87 8.60 16.31
N ALA A 83 -39.53 8.43 15.03
CA ALA A 83 -40.46 8.04 13.98
C ALA A 83 -39.73 7.33 12.83
N GLU A 84 -40.13 6.08 12.63
CA GLU A 84 -40.20 5.31 11.38
C GLU A 84 -39.01 5.24 10.39
N LYS A 85 -38.38 4.07 10.45
CA LYS A 85 -37.85 3.25 9.35
C LYS A 85 -38.43 3.56 7.95
N PRO A 86 -37.56 3.76 6.94
CA PRO A 86 -37.88 3.42 5.55
C PRO A 86 -37.37 2.00 5.24
N LYS A 87 -38.31 1.07 5.01
CA LYS A 87 -38.04 -0.14 4.24
C LYS A 87 -37.96 0.25 2.75
N THR A 88 -37.00 -0.38 2.08
CA THR A 88 -36.87 -0.80 0.67
C THR A 88 -37.97 -0.42 -0.34
N PRO A 89 -37.64 -0.33 -1.64
CA PRO A 89 -38.01 -1.51 -2.44
C PRO A 89 -36.99 -1.94 -3.50
N ALA A 90 -36.89 -3.26 -3.58
CA ALA A 90 -36.26 -4.01 -4.66
C ALA A 90 -36.87 -3.65 -6.03
N GLN A 91 -36.03 -3.58 -7.07
CA GLN A 91 -36.47 -3.49 -8.45
C GLN A 91 -36.50 -4.88 -9.10
N LYS A 92 -37.71 -5.37 -9.38
CA LYS A 92 -38.04 -6.21 -10.55
C LYS A 92 -39.54 -6.04 -10.84
N PRO A 93 -39.99 -6.42 -12.05
CA PRO A 93 -40.22 -5.58 -13.21
C PRO A 93 -41.71 -5.18 -13.35
N ALA A 94 -42.01 -4.07 -14.03
CA ALA A 94 -43.40 -3.72 -14.36
C ALA A 94 -43.59 -3.35 -15.83
N GLU A 95 -44.71 -3.83 -16.35
CA GLU A 95 -45.17 -3.85 -17.73
C GLU A 95 -45.73 -2.51 -18.23
N LYS A 96 -45.44 -2.22 -19.51
CA LYS A 96 -46.33 -1.83 -20.62
C LYS A 96 -47.56 -0.91 -20.37
N PRO A 97 -47.71 0.16 -21.16
CA PRO A 97 -49.01 0.71 -21.55
C PRO A 97 -49.55 0.08 -22.85
N LYS A 98 -50.82 -0.34 -22.83
CA LYS A 98 -51.70 -0.62 -24.00
C LYS A 98 -52.23 0.71 -24.55
N THR A 99 -52.58 0.91 -25.82
CA THR A 99 -53.77 0.42 -26.59
C THR A 99 -53.65 1.00 -28.03
N PRO A 100 -54.37 0.56 -29.11
CA PRO A 100 -55.38 -0.51 -29.21
C PRO A 100 -55.04 -1.63 -30.21
N ALA A 101 -55.66 -2.78 -29.96
CA ALA A 101 -55.69 -3.93 -30.84
C ALA A 101 -56.74 -3.76 -31.96
N GLN A 102 -56.39 -4.17 -33.18
CA GLN A 102 -57.36 -4.68 -34.15
C GLN A 102 -56.94 -6.08 -34.62
N LYS A 103 -57.98 -6.90 -34.74
CA LYS A 103 -58.04 -8.36 -34.82
C LYS A 103 -57.82 -8.87 -36.26
N PRO A 104 -57.34 -10.12 -36.45
CA PRO A 104 -57.16 -10.72 -37.76
C PRO A 104 -58.44 -11.40 -38.28
N ALA A 105 -58.69 -11.20 -39.58
CA ALA A 105 -59.58 -11.92 -40.49
C ALA A 105 -59.29 -11.31 -41.89
N GLU A 106 -59.43 -11.91 -43.06
CA GLU A 106 -59.77 -13.24 -43.55
C GLU A 106 -59.40 -13.17 -45.06
N LYS A 107 -58.96 -14.28 -45.67
CA LYS A 107 -59.11 -14.48 -47.13
C LYS A 107 -60.62 -14.67 -47.39
N PRO A 108 -61.23 -14.26 -48.54
CA PRO A 108 -60.97 -14.98 -49.80
C PRO A 108 -61.30 -14.29 -51.16
N LYS A 109 -60.91 -14.98 -52.26
CA LYS A 109 -61.59 -15.18 -53.57
C LYS A 109 -61.50 -14.07 -54.65
N THR A 110 -61.29 -14.31 -55.96
CA THR A 110 -60.99 -15.45 -56.91
C THR A 110 -60.87 -14.83 -58.34
N PRO A 111 -60.85 -15.55 -59.51
CA PRO A 111 -60.28 -16.86 -59.93
C PRO A 111 -59.48 -16.76 -61.28
N ALA A 112 -58.58 -17.70 -61.62
CA ALA A 112 -58.72 -18.84 -62.57
C ALA A 112 -57.66 -18.67 -63.70
N GLN A 113 -56.93 -19.67 -64.23
CA GLN A 113 -57.18 -21.10 -64.42
C GLN A 113 -55.87 -21.92 -64.44
N LYS A 114 -56.00 -23.18 -64.00
CA LYS A 114 -55.08 -24.35 -64.08
C LYS A 114 -55.26 -25.03 -65.46
N PRO A 115 -54.68 -26.22 -65.78
CA PRO A 115 -53.41 -26.87 -65.41
C PRO A 115 -52.60 -27.31 -66.66
N ALA A 116 -51.35 -27.77 -66.50
CA ALA A 116 -50.86 -28.84 -67.38
C ALA A 116 -49.78 -29.68 -66.67
N GLU A 117 -50.09 -30.96 -66.55
CA GLU A 117 -49.17 -32.03 -66.16
C GLU A 117 -48.13 -32.31 -67.26
N LYS A 118 -47.00 -32.82 -66.80
CA LYS A 118 -45.91 -33.39 -67.57
C LYS A 118 -46.39 -34.56 -68.43
N PRO A 119 -45.84 -34.72 -69.66
CA PRO A 119 -45.54 -36.07 -70.12
C PRO A 119 -44.10 -36.26 -70.58
N LYS A 120 -43.69 -37.52 -70.43
CA LYS A 120 -42.50 -38.14 -71.01
C LYS A 120 -42.54 -38.09 -72.54
N ASN A 121 -41.37 -37.84 -73.10
CA ASN A 121 -40.71 -38.60 -74.17
C ASN A 121 -41.58 -39.56 -75.02
N THR A 122 -41.87 -39.17 -76.26
CA THR A 122 -41.97 -40.06 -77.44
C THR A 122 -41.76 -39.24 -78.71
N SER A 123 -40.69 -39.53 -79.45
CA SER A 123 -40.53 -39.10 -80.85
C SER A 123 -41.38 -39.98 -81.78
N PRO A 124 -41.87 -39.42 -82.90
CA PRO A 124 -41.86 -40.13 -84.16
C PRO A 124 -40.89 -39.48 -85.16
N LYS A 125 -40.36 -40.34 -86.02
CA LYS A 125 -39.35 -40.07 -87.07
C LYS A 125 -39.79 -39.03 -88.10
N GLU A 126 -38.75 -38.37 -88.60
CA GLU A 126 -38.52 -37.77 -89.92
C GLU A 126 -39.66 -37.81 -90.95
N ASP A 127 -39.89 -36.64 -91.58
CA ASP A 127 -39.66 -36.56 -93.02
C ASP A 127 -38.94 -35.25 -93.40
N LYS A 128 -38.05 -35.36 -94.39
CA LYS A 128 -36.98 -34.42 -94.72
C LYS A 128 -37.45 -33.31 -95.67
N SER A 129 -37.00 -32.08 -95.43
CA SER A 129 -36.42 -31.27 -96.51
C SER A 129 -35.33 -30.32 -95.98
N LYS A 130 -34.19 -30.33 -96.67
CA LYS A 130 -32.90 -29.72 -96.32
C LYS A 130 -32.90 -28.20 -96.55
N SER A 131 -32.43 -27.47 -95.56
CA SER A 131 -31.51 -26.33 -95.74
C SER A 131 -30.55 -26.31 -94.55
N THR A 132 -29.33 -26.77 -94.77
CA THR A 132 -28.24 -26.76 -93.78
C THR A 132 -27.68 -25.35 -93.65
N ALA A 133 -28.27 -24.55 -92.77
CA ALA A 133 -27.65 -23.31 -92.34
C ALA A 133 -26.96 -23.55 -90.98
N GLN A 134 -25.64 -23.76 -91.01
CA GLN A 134 -24.83 -24.04 -89.83
C GLN A 134 -24.81 -22.81 -88.90
N SER A 135 -25.16 -23.00 -87.61
CA SER A 135 -25.03 -21.95 -86.59
C SER A 135 -23.61 -21.91 -86.06
N GLY A 136 -23.03 -20.71 -85.92
CA GLY A 136 -21.65 -20.56 -85.47
C GLY A 136 -21.07 -19.15 -85.63
N TRP A 137 -19.83 -19.01 -85.16
CA TRP A 137 -19.07 -17.77 -85.28
C TRP A 137 -18.43 -17.64 -86.66
N VAL A 138 -18.58 -16.46 -87.26
CA VAL A 138 -17.85 -16.05 -88.46
C VAL A 138 -17.25 -14.69 -88.17
N GLY A 139 -15.93 -14.64 -87.94
CA GLY A 139 -15.24 -13.45 -87.44
C GLY A 139 -15.77 -13.03 -86.08
N SER A 140 -16.22 -11.78 -85.96
CA SER A 140 -16.81 -11.23 -84.72
C SER A 140 -18.33 -11.34 -84.64
N SER A 141 -18.97 -12.00 -85.61
CA SER A 141 -20.43 -12.14 -85.68
C SER A 141 -20.88 -13.58 -85.44
N TYR A 142 -22.06 -13.74 -84.86
CA TYR A 142 -22.70 -15.04 -84.67
C TYR A 142 -23.89 -15.19 -85.60
N TYR A 143 -24.00 -16.35 -86.26
CA TYR A 143 -25.13 -16.68 -87.12
C TYR A 143 -25.92 -17.82 -86.49
N GLU A 144 -27.24 -17.65 -86.40
CA GLU A 144 -28.19 -18.65 -85.94
C GLU A 144 -29.05 -19.05 -87.15
N ASN A 145 -28.92 -20.31 -87.60
CA ASN A 145 -29.53 -20.82 -88.82
C ASN A 145 -29.28 -19.93 -90.05
N GLY A 146 -28.04 -19.46 -90.22
CA GLY A 146 -27.63 -18.62 -91.36
C GLY A 146 -28.05 -17.15 -91.28
N THR A 147 -28.80 -16.76 -90.24
CA THR A 147 -29.18 -15.35 -90.01
C THR A 147 -28.24 -14.70 -89.00
N LYS A 148 -27.75 -13.50 -89.31
CA LYS A 148 -26.85 -12.76 -88.42
C LYS A 148 -27.61 -12.32 -87.16
N VAL A 149 -27.11 -12.70 -86.00
CA VAL A 149 -27.70 -12.31 -84.72
C VAL A 149 -27.26 -10.89 -84.34
N THR A 150 -28.21 -10.04 -83.99
CA THR A 150 -27.99 -8.65 -83.54
C THR A 150 -28.74 -8.37 -82.23
N ASN A 151 -28.22 -7.45 -81.41
CA ASN A 151 -28.80 -7.02 -80.12
C ASN A 151 -29.25 -8.15 -79.17
N LYS A 152 -28.47 -9.24 -79.09
CA LYS A 152 -28.87 -10.46 -78.37
C LYS A 152 -27.69 -11.09 -77.65
N TRP A 153 -27.98 -11.72 -76.51
CA TRP A 153 -27.04 -12.56 -75.77
C TRP A 153 -26.98 -13.96 -76.39
N ILE A 154 -25.77 -14.48 -76.60
CA ILE A 154 -25.52 -15.83 -77.10
C ILE A 154 -24.62 -16.57 -76.12
N PHE A 155 -25.03 -17.79 -75.76
CA PHE A 155 -24.20 -18.70 -74.98
C PHE A 155 -23.43 -19.62 -75.91
N ASP A 156 -22.10 -19.52 -75.90
CA ASP A 156 -21.25 -20.43 -76.64
C ASP A 156 -20.83 -21.61 -75.75
N LYS A 157 -21.29 -22.81 -76.12
CA LYS A 157 -20.99 -24.05 -75.40
C LYS A 157 -19.50 -24.43 -75.43
N LYS A 158 -18.77 -24.09 -76.50
CA LYS A 158 -17.34 -24.38 -76.65
C LYS A 158 -16.50 -23.47 -75.77
N ALA A 159 -16.84 -22.17 -75.75
CA ALA A 159 -16.19 -21.19 -74.89
C ALA A 159 -16.70 -21.23 -73.43
N ASN A 160 -17.81 -21.93 -73.18
CA ASN A 160 -18.54 -21.98 -71.92
C ASN A 160 -18.80 -20.58 -71.32
N SER A 161 -19.20 -19.64 -72.18
CA SER A 161 -19.38 -18.24 -71.79
C SER A 161 -20.46 -17.55 -72.63
N TYR A 162 -20.99 -16.46 -72.09
CA TYR A 162 -21.95 -15.59 -72.76
C TYR A 162 -21.22 -14.49 -73.54
N PHE A 163 -21.75 -14.16 -74.71
CA PHE A 163 -21.35 -13.05 -75.57
C PHE A 163 -22.57 -12.18 -75.86
N TYR A 164 -22.37 -10.88 -76.06
CA TYR A 164 -23.45 -9.98 -76.48
C TYR A 164 -23.16 -9.40 -77.86
N LEU A 165 -24.11 -9.56 -78.80
CA LEU A 165 -24.00 -9.04 -80.16
C LEU A 165 -24.66 -7.66 -80.21
N ASN A 166 -23.94 -6.65 -80.72
CA ASN A 166 -24.47 -5.29 -80.86
C ASN A 166 -25.43 -5.15 -82.05
N ALA A 167 -25.89 -3.94 -82.34
CA ALA A 167 -26.81 -3.67 -83.45
C ALA A 167 -26.24 -4.03 -84.83
N SER A 168 -24.92 -3.97 -84.99
CA SER A 168 -24.21 -4.39 -86.20
C SER A 168 -23.97 -5.90 -86.27
N GLY A 169 -24.34 -6.65 -85.22
CA GLY A 169 -24.15 -8.09 -85.11
C GLY A 169 -22.73 -8.53 -84.79
N ASN A 170 -21.91 -7.64 -84.24
CA ASN A 170 -20.56 -7.97 -83.76
C ASN A 170 -20.57 -8.10 -82.24
N TYR A 171 -19.76 -9.02 -81.69
CA TYR A 171 -19.69 -9.18 -80.24
C TYR A 171 -19.03 -7.96 -79.57
N VAL A 172 -19.61 -7.52 -78.46
CA VAL A 172 -19.14 -6.40 -77.65
C VAL A 172 -17.90 -6.82 -76.86
N GLN A 173 -16.93 -5.90 -76.73
CA GLN A 173 -15.68 -6.11 -76.00
C GLN A 173 -15.35 -4.88 -75.16
N ASN A 174 -14.68 -5.10 -74.03
CA ASN A 174 -14.22 -4.08 -73.08
C ASN A 174 -15.30 -3.04 -72.72
N ALA A 175 -16.54 -3.50 -72.58
CA ALA A 175 -17.67 -2.62 -72.38
C ALA A 175 -18.76 -3.30 -71.55
N TRP A 176 -19.56 -2.45 -70.90
CA TRP A 176 -20.73 -2.87 -70.13
C TRP A 176 -21.94 -3.05 -71.02
N VAL A 177 -22.70 -4.11 -70.77
CA VAL A 177 -24.04 -4.32 -71.33
C VAL A 177 -24.97 -4.60 -70.15
N GLY A 178 -25.74 -3.58 -69.75
CA GLY A 178 -26.51 -3.62 -68.51
C GLY A 178 -25.59 -3.77 -67.30
N ASN A 179 -25.78 -4.83 -66.49
CA ASN A 179 -24.98 -5.10 -65.30
C ASN A 179 -23.78 -6.03 -65.55
N TYR A 180 -23.51 -6.39 -66.81
CA TYR A 180 -22.52 -7.39 -67.20
C TYR A 180 -21.38 -6.72 -67.95
N TYR A 181 -20.15 -7.19 -67.75
CA TYR A 181 -18.97 -6.70 -68.46
C TYR A 181 -18.48 -7.74 -69.48
N LEU A 182 -18.26 -7.31 -70.73
CA LEU A 182 -17.68 -8.13 -71.78
C LEU A 182 -16.18 -7.82 -71.87
N LYS A 183 -15.35 -8.86 -71.76
CA LYS A 183 -13.87 -8.75 -71.77
C LYS A 183 -13.34 -8.48 -73.18
N SER A 184 -12.02 -8.36 -73.31
CA SER A 184 -11.35 -8.13 -74.60
C SER A 184 -11.57 -9.26 -75.60
N ASP A 185 -11.79 -10.49 -75.13
CA ASP A 185 -12.12 -11.65 -75.97
C ASP A 185 -13.63 -11.81 -76.21
N GLY A 186 -14.44 -10.84 -75.77
CA GLY A 186 -15.90 -10.85 -75.92
C GLY A 186 -16.66 -11.70 -74.90
N LYS A 187 -15.96 -12.47 -74.07
CA LYS A 187 -16.59 -13.30 -73.04
C LYS A 187 -17.12 -12.44 -71.90
N MET A 188 -18.28 -12.79 -71.38
CA MET A 188 -18.83 -12.20 -70.16
C MET A 188 -17.94 -12.56 -68.96
N ALA A 189 -17.53 -11.54 -68.21
CA ALA A 189 -16.78 -11.71 -66.98
C ALA A 189 -17.63 -12.34 -65.87
N LYS A 190 -17.05 -13.24 -65.07
CA LYS A 190 -17.75 -13.97 -64.00
C LYS A 190 -16.79 -14.38 -62.90
N SER A 191 -17.19 -14.17 -61.65
CA SER A 191 -16.39 -14.44 -60.43
C SER A 191 -15.00 -13.80 -60.44
N GLU A 192 -14.84 -12.65 -61.07
CA GLU A 192 -13.53 -12.01 -61.30
C GLU A 192 -13.57 -10.49 -61.12
N TRP A 193 -12.40 -9.91 -60.83
CA TRP A 193 -12.21 -8.46 -60.76
C TRP A 193 -11.89 -7.90 -62.14
N ILE A 194 -12.56 -6.81 -62.52
CA ILE A 194 -12.33 -6.09 -63.77
C ILE A 194 -11.95 -4.65 -63.46
N TYR A 195 -10.89 -4.16 -64.08
CA TYR A 195 -10.55 -2.74 -64.08
C TYR A 195 -11.10 -2.09 -65.35
N ASP A 196 -12.03 -1.15 -65.18
CA ASP A 196 -12.53 -0.36 -66.29
C ASP A 196 -11.78 0.97 -66.36
N LYS A 197 -11.02 1.15 -67.46
CA LYS A 197 -10.23 2.35 -67.72
C LYS A 197 -11.09 3.60 -67.88
N ASN A 198 -12.31 3.48 -68.41
CA ASN A 198 -13.21 4.62 -68.64
C ASN A 198 -13.70 5.21 -67.33
N TYR A 199 -13.92 4.37 -66.32
CA TYR A 199 -14.36 4.79 -64.99
C TYR A 199 -13.21 4.91 -63.97
N GLY A 200 -12.00 4.49 -64.33
CA GLY A 200 -10.83 4.50 -63.44
C GLY A 200 -11.03 3.69 -62.17
N SER A 201 -11.79 2.60 -62.22
CA SER A 201 -12.17 1.83 -61.03
C SER A 201 -12.26 0.34 -61.28
N TYR A 202 -12.16 -0.41 -60.18
CA TYR A 202 -12.35 -1.85 -60.15
C TYR A 202 -13.81 -2.20 -59.86
N TYR A 203 -14.30 -3.21 -60.54
CA TYR A 203 -15.61 -3.83 -60.33
C TYR A 203 -15.40 -5.33 -60.11
N TYR A 204 -16.27 -5.96 -59.32
CA TYR A 204 -16.27 -7.41 -59.16
C TYR A 204 -17.51 -8.00 -59.80
N LEU A 205 -17.35 -8.97 -60.69
CA LEU A 205 -18.46 -9.69 -61.30
C LEU A 205 -18.73 -10.94 -60.48
N THR A 206 -19.98 -11.09 -60.05
CA THR A 206 -20.47 -12.23 -59.26
C THR A 206 -20.44 -13.54 -60.05
N ALA A 207 -20.79 -14.66 -59.40
CA ALA A 207 -20.94 -15.94 -60.08
C ALA A 207 -22.08 -15.91 -61.11
N GLU A 208 -23.01 -14.97 -61.02
CA GLU A 208 -24.10 -14.77 -61.98
C GLU A 208 -23.66 -13.86 -63.14
N GLY A 209 -22.47 -13.26 -63.06
CA GLY A 209 -21.89 -12.37 -64.07
C GLY A 209 -22.27 -10.90 -63.90
N SER A 210 -23.26 -10.57 -63.06
CA SER A 210 -23.59 -9.18 -62.74
C SER A 210 -22.57 -8.58 -61.78
N TYR A 211 -22.32 -7.27 -61.87
CA TYR A 211 -21.42 -6.61 -60.92
C TYR A 211 -21.99 -6.59 -59.48
N ALA A 212 -21.12 -6.81 -58.51
CA ALA A 212 -21.44 -6.70 -57.09
C ALA A 212 -21.55 -5.23 -56.67
N ARG A 213 -22.51 -4.93 -55.80
CA ARG A 213 -22.75 -3.57 -55.27
C ARG A 213 -23.31 -3.64 -53.85
N ASN A 214 -23.02 -2.63 -53.03
CA ASN A 214 -23.35 -2.57 -51.61
C ASN A 214 -22.93 -3.84 -50.84
N ALA A 215 -21.78 -4.40 -51.20
CA ALA A 215 -21.35 -5.71 -50.72
C ALA A 215 -19.84 -5.77 -50.54
N TRP A 216 -19.43 -6.58 -49.58
CA TRP A 216 -18.04 -6.94 -49.37
C TRP A 216 -17.64 -8.11 -50.26
N VAL A 217 -16.46 -7.99 -50.88
CA VAL A 217 -15.79 -9.08 -51.60
C VAL A 217 -14.38 -9.19 -51.04
N GLY A 218 -14.16 -10.17 -50.17
CA GLY A 218 -12.92 -10.26 -49.38
C GLY A 218 -12.74 -9.04 -48.49
N ASN A 219 -11.62 -8.32 -48.66
CA ASN A 219 -11.30 -7.11 -47.89
C ASN A 219 -11.75 -5.81 -48.56
N TYR A 220 -12.47 -5.90 -49.68
CA TYR A 220 -12.85 -4.75 -50.51
C TYR A 220 -14.35 -4.53 -50.46
N TYR A 221 -14.78 -3.27 -50.44
CA TYR A 221 -16.20 -2.91 -50.48
C TYR A 221 -16.57 -2.35 -51.85
N LEU A 222 -17.67 -2.85 -52.43
CA LEU A 222 -18.24 -2.35 -53.67
C LEU A 222 -19.41 -1.42 -53.35
N LYS A 223 -19.34 -0.19 -53.84
CA LYS A 223 -20.35 0.86 -53.60
C LYS A 223 -21.65 0.57 -54.37
N SER A 224 -22.63 1.44 -54.23
CA SER A 224 -23.94 1.30 -54.88
C SER A 224 -23.86 1.30 -56.41
N ASP A 225 -22.88 2.00 -56.97
CA ASP A 225 -22.57 2.03 -58.41
C ASP A 225 -21.65 0.87 -58.86
N GLY A 226 -21.31 -0.05 -57.96
CA GLY A 226 -20.45 -1.20 -58.23
C GLY A 226 -18.95 -0.90 -58.22
N LYS A 227 -18.55 0.37 -58.05
CA LYS A 227 -17.12 0.73 -57.97
C LYS A 227 -16.54 0.30 -56.64
N ARG A 228 -15.30 -0.19 -56.66
CA ARG A 228 -14.52 -0.47 -55.47
C ARG A 228 -14.19 0.81 -54.71
N ALA A 229 -14.55 0.87 -53.44
CA ALA A 229 -14.22 1.98 -52.57
C ALA A 229 -12.70 2.07 -52.32
N LYS A 230 -12.15 3.28 -52.24
CA LYS A 230 -10.71 3.54 -52.02
C LYS A 230 -10.50 4.95 -51.47
N ASN A 231 -9.60 5.09 -50.49
CA ASN A 231 -9.27 6.36 -49.81
C ASN A 231 -10.51 7.08 -49.24
N GLU A 232 -11.47 6.33 -48.72
CA GLU A 232 -12.74 6.91 -48.27
C GLU A 232 -13.28 6.17 -47.04
N TRP A 233 -14.02 6.93 -46.22
CA TRP A 233 -14.83 6.39 -45.14
C TRP A 233 -16.18 5.92 -45.69
N PHE A 234 -16.68 4.82 -45.16
CA PHE A 234 -18.02 4.37 -45.47
C PHE A 234 -18.70 3.79 -44.22
N TYR A 235 -20.02 3.92 -44.17
CA TYR A 235 -20.85 3.33 -43.12
C TYR A 235 -21.53 2.08 -43.65
N ASP A 236 -21.31 0.95 -42.98
CA ASP A 236 -21.99 -0.30 -43.29
C ASP A 236 -23.22 -0.46 -42.38
N ASN A 237 -24.41 -0.38 -42.97
CA ASN A 237 -25.67 -0.53 -42.23
C ASN A 237 -25.87 -1.95 -41.67
N ASN A 238 -25.28 -2.98 -42.30
CA ASN A 238 -25.41 -4.36 -41.82
C ASN A 238 -24.62 -4.58 -40.53
N TYR A 239 -23.47 -3.92 -40.41
CA TYR A 239 -22.61 -4.01 -39.22
C TYR A 239 -22.77 -2.85 -38.24
N GLY A 240 -23.52 -1.81 -38.62
CA GLY A 240 -23.76 -0.62 -37.80
C GLY A 240 -22.50 0.19 -37.50
N SER A 241 -21.49 0.16 -38.39
CA SER A 241 -20.16 0.71 -38.12
C SER A 241 -19.55 1.43 -39.30
N TYR A 242 -18.68 2.39 -39.01
CA TYR A 242 -17.78 2.98 -39.99
C TYR A 242 -16.56 2.09 -40.24
N TYR A 243 -16.10 2.13 -41.48
CA TYR A 243 -14.88 1.50 -41.97
C TYR A 243 -14.15 2.50 -42.87
N TYR A 244 -12.84 2.34 -43.01
CA TYR A 244 -12.02 3.14 -43.93
C TYR A 244 -11.35 2.23 -44.95
N LEU A 245 -11.48 2.53 -46.24
CA LEU A 245 -10.77 1.81 -47.29
C LEU A 245 -9.48 2.56 -47.62
N THR A 246 -8.36 1.85 -47.57
CA THR A 246 -7.02 2.38 -47.85
C THR A 246 -6.85 2.75 -49.33
N GLY A 247 -5.67 3.28 -49.68
CA GLY A 247 -5.29 3.54 -51.07
C GLY A 247 -5.21 2.29 -51.94
N GLU A 248 -5.13 1.11 -51.35
CA GLU A 248 -5.18 -0.17 -52.06
C GLU A 248 -6.62 -0.65 -52.26
N GLY A 249 -7.58 -0.02 -51.57
CA GLY A 249 -9.01 -0.37 -51.55
C GLY A 249 -9.40 -1.39 -50.49
N SER A 250 -8.43 -2.00 -49.80
CA SER A 250 -8.68 -2.90 -48.66
C SER A 250 -9.09 -2.09 -47.42
N TYR A 251 -9.89 -2.67 -46.53
CA TYR A 251 -10.24 -1.99 -45.28
C TYR A 251 -9.03 -1.87 -44.34
N ALA A 252 -8.89 -0.70 -43.71
CA ALA A 252 -7.89 -0.45 -42.68
C ALA A 252 -8.26 -1.20 -41.40
N ARG A 253 -7.25 -1.75 -40.71
CA ARG A 253 -7.42 -2.49 -39.45
C ARG A 253 -6.19 -2.38 -38.58
N ASN A 254 -6.37 -2.45 -37.26
CA ASN A 254 -5.34 -2.26 -36.23
C ASN A 254 -4.47 -1.02 -36.48
N THR A 255 -5.08 0.08 -36.91
CA THR A 255 -4.35 1.28 -37.31
C THR A 255 -5.18 2.54 -37.12
N TRP A 256 -4.47 3.66 -37.03
CA TRP A 256 -5.07 4.99 -36.95
C TRP A 256 -5.31 5.56 -38.35
N VAL A 257 -6.47 6.19 -38.51
CA VAL A 257 -6.81 7.01 -39.68
C VAL A 257 -7.26 8.37 -39.14
N GLY A 258 -6.36 9.35 -39.18
CA GLY A 258 -6.56 10.63 -38.51
C GLY A 258 -6.71 10.44 -37.01
N ASN A 259 -7.82 10.89 -36.44
CA ASN A 259 -8.12 10.78 -35.00
C ASN A 259 -8.89 9.51 -34.61
N TYR A 260 -9.12 8.60 -35.56
CA TYR A 260 -9.97 7.42 -35.39
C TYR A 260 -9.11 6.16 -35.43
N TYR A 261 -9.49 5.15 -34.64
CA TYR A 261 -8.82 3.87 -34.64
C TYR A 261 -9.70 2.79 -35.27
N LEU A 262 -9.14 2.03 -36.22
CA LEU A 262 -9.80 0.91 -36.86
C LEU A 262 -9.33 -0.38 -36.18
N LYS A 263 -10.28 -1.15 -35.64
CA LYS A 263 -10.02 -2.40 -34.91
C LYS A 263 -9.57 -3.54 -35.83
N SER A 264 -9.34 -4.71 -35.28
CA SER A 264 -8.87 -5.89 -36.03
C SER A 264 -9.84 -6.36 -37.10
N ASP A 265 -11.14 -6.16 -36.88
CA ASP A 265 -12.23 -6.44 -37.81
C ASP A 265 -12.52 -5.28 -38.79
N GLY A 266 -11.73 -4.21 -38.73
CA GLY A 266 -11.86 -3.02 -39.57
C GLY A 266 -12.92 -2.03 -39.09
N LYS A 267 -13.67 -2.34 -38.03
CA LYS A 267 -14.65 -1.40 -37.47
C LYS A 267 -13.96 -0.25 -36.77
N MET A 268 -14.47 0.96 -36.96
CA MET A 268 -14.06 2.12 -36.16
C MET A 268 -14.42 1.91 -34.69
N ALA A 269 -13.43 2.07 -33.80
CA ALA A 269 -13.66 2.06 -32.36
C ALA A 269 -14.47 3.29 -31.92
N LYS A 270 -15.42 3.09 -31.01
CA LYS A 270 -16.31 4.15 -30.51
C LYS A 270 -16.77 3.86 -29.08
N ALA A 271 -16.70 4.89 -28.23
CA ALA A 271 -17.05 4.83 -26.81
C ALA A 271 -16.34 3.70 -26.04
N GLU A 272 -15.09 3.41 -26.39
CA GLU A 272 -14.36 2.25 -25.87
C GLU A 272 -12.86 2.56 -25.69
N TRP A 273 -12.22 1.78 -24.81
CA TRP A 273 -10.77 1.81 -24.62
C TRP A 273 -10.10 0.89 -25.65
N ILE A 274 -9.01 1.36 -26.24
CA ILE A 274 -8.13 0.54 -27.08
C ILE A 274 -6.71 0.55 -26.52
N TYR A 275 -6.02 -0.57 -26.70
CA TYR A 275 -4.59 -0.66 -26.44
C TYR A 275 -3.86 -0.74 -27.78
N ASP A 276 -3.04 0.25 -28.06
CA ASP A 276 -2.18 0.23 -29.24
C ASP A 276 -0.79 -0.30 -28.85
N LYS A 277 -0.47 -1.48 -29.37
CA LYS A 277 0.81 -2.15 -29.13
C LYS A 277 1.99 -1.37 -29.70
N ASN A 278 1.81 -0.62 -30.78
CA ASN A 278 2.88 0.15 -31.41
C ASN A 278 3.32 1.32 -30.52
N TYR A 279 2.39 1.90 -29.77
CA TYR A 279 2.67 3.00 -28.84
C TYR A 279 2.82 2.54 -27.38
N GLY A 280 2.53 1.27 -27.08
CA GLY A 280 2.57 0.74 -25.72
C GLY A 280 1.64 1.46 -24.76
N SER A 281 0.49 1.95 -25.24
CA SER A 281 -0.39 2.82 -24.47
C SER A 281 -1.87 2.59 -24.75
N TYR A 282 -2.68 2.98 -23.78
CA TYR A 282 -4.14 2.99 -23.88
C TYR A 282 -4.63 4.33 -24.39
N TYR A 283 -5.66 4.27 -25.22
CA TYR A 283 -6.40 5.42 -25.73
C TYR A 283 -7.89 5.18 -25.50
N TYR A 284 -8.66 6.24 -25.32
CA TYR A 284 -10.11 6.15 -25.25
C TYR A 284 -10.72 6.81 -26.48
N LEU A 285 -11.56 6.09 -27.23
CA LEU A 285 -12.33 6.67 -28.32
C LEU A 285 -13.67 7.14 -27.80
N THR A 286 -14.00 8.38 -28.10
CA THR A 286 -15.24 9.05 -27.71
C THR A 286 -16.46 8.43 -28.39
N ALA A 287 -17.68 8.87 -28.02
CA ALA A 287 -18.90 8.47 -28.72
C ALA A 287 -18.92 8.94 -30.19
N GLU A 288 -18.10 9.91 -30.55
CA GLU A 288 -17.89 10.38 -31.91
C GLU A 288 -16.83 9.55 -32.65
N GLY A 289 -16.12 8.66 -31.94
CA GLY A 289 -15.07 7.78 -32.46
C GLY A 289 -13.66 8.38 -32.46
N SER A 290 -13.54 9.70 -32.29
CA SER A 290 -12.23 10.36 -32.16
C SER A 290 -11.59 10.07 -30.80
N TYR A 291 -10.26 10.00 -30.72
CA TYR A 291 -9.59 9.78 -29.44
C TYR A 291 -9.73 10.98 -28.50
N ALA A 292 -9.98 10.70 -27.22
CA ALA A 292 -10.01 11.69 -26.16
C ALA A 292 -8.60 12.18 -25.82
N ARG A 293 -8.46 13.48 -25.57
CA ARG A 293 -7.20 14.13 -25.18
C ARG A 293 -7.46 15.32 -24.26
N ASN A 294 -6.49 15.63 -23.40
CA ASN A 294 -6.55 16.70 -22.39
C ASN A 294 -7.80 16.64 -21.50
N LYS A 295 -8.23 15.43 -21.12
CA LYS A 295 -9.44 15.25 -20.31
C LYS A 295 -9.41 13.96 -19.51
N TRP A 296 -10.22 13.97 -18.46
CA TRP A 296 -10.55 12.77 -17.68
C TRP A 296 -11.60 11.91 -18.39
N VAL A 297 -11.41 10.59 -18.30
CA VAL A 297 -12.39 9.56 -18.66
C VAL A 297 -12.45 8.58 -17.48
N GLY A 298 -13.50 8.70 -16.66
CA GLY A 298 -13.55 8.04 -15.35
C GLY A 298 -12.42 8.54 -14.46
N ASN A 299 -11.59 7.63 -13.94
CA ASN A 299 -10.44 7.95 -13.08
C ASN A 299 -9.11 8.05 -13.85
N TYR A 300 -9.14 8.07 -15.19
CA TYR A 300 -7.97 8.07 -16.04
C TYR A 300 -7.86 9.36 -16.82
N TYR A 301 -6.64 9.90 -16.94
CA TYR A 301 -6.39 11.11 -17.69
C TYR A 301 -5.75 10.81 -19.05
N LEU A 302 -6.32 11.36 -20.12
CA LEU A 302 -5.77 11.27 -21.47
C LEU A 302 -4.99 12.54 -21.76
N LYS A 303 -3.71 12.38 -22.11
CA LYS A 303 -2.78 13.48 -22.40
C LYS A 303 -3.09 14.15 -23.74
N SER A 304 -2.30 15.15 -24.10
CA SER A 304 -2.47 15.91 -25.35
C SER A 304 -2.35 15.07 -26.61
N ASP A 305 -1.55 14.01 -26.57
CA ASP A 305 -1.38 13.01 -27.63
C ASP A 305 -2.41 11.87 -27.56
N GLY A 306 -3.35 11.93 -26.63
CA GLY A 306 -4.40 10.93 -26.43
C GLY A 306 -4.00 9.71 -25.61
N LYS A 307 -2.72 9.60 -25.23
CA LYS A 307 -2.25 8.48 -24.40
C LYS A 307 -2.76 8.63 -22.97
N MET A 308 -3.12 7.51 -22.36
CA MET A 308 -3.41 7.44 -20.93
C MET A 308 -2.14 7.69 -20.11
N ALA A 309 -2.22 8.62 -19.15
CA ALA A 309 -1.13 8.95 -18.23
C ALA A 309 -0.91 7.84 -17.17
N LYS A 310 0.34 7.68 -16.71
CA LYS A 310 0.72 6.73 -15.63
C LYS A 310 1.91 7.27 -14.83
N ASN A 311 1.86 7.14 -13.50
CA ASN A 311 2.91 7.58 -12.56
C ASN A 311 3.35 9.04 -12.75
N GLU A 312 2.41 9.93 -13.06
CA GLU A 312 2.75 11.32 -13.40
C GLU A 312 1.68 12.30 -12.88
N TRP A 313 2.09 13.55 -12.72
CA TRP A 313 1.18 14.66 -12.46
C TRP A 313 0.46 15.05 -13.75
N VAL A 314 -0.84 15.30 -13.65
CA VAL A 314 -1.71 15.60 -14.79
C VAL A 314 -2.59 16.81 -14.52
N ASP A 315 -3.28 17.28 -15.57
CA ASP A 315 -4.30 18.35 -15.48
C ASP A 315 -3.75 19.61 -14.77
N GLY A 316 -2.67 20.15 -15.34
CA GLY A 316 -1.98 21.33 -14.82
C GLY A 316 -1.18 21.06 -13.55
N GLY A 317 -0.82 19.81 -13.27
CA GLY A 317 -0.04 19.43 -12.09
C GLY A 317 -0.86 19.33 -10.80
N ARG A 318 -2.20 19.34 -10.91
CA ARG A 318 -3.10 19.36 -9.74
C ARG A 318 -3.37 17.97 -9.19
N TYR A 319 -3.33 16.95 -10.04
CA TYR A 319 -3.69 15.57 -9.73
C TYR A 319 -2.54 14.64 -10.07
N TYR A 320 -2.47 13.52 -9.35
CA TYR A 320 -1.49 12.48 -9.61
C TYR A 320 -2.21 11.18 -10.00
N VAL A 321 -1.68 10.48 -11.01
CA VAL A 321 -2.15 9.14 -11.40
C VAL A 321 -1.11 8.08 -11.05
N ASP A 322 -1.57 6.94 -10.54
CA ASP A 322 -0.73 5.83 -10.11
C ASP A 322 -0.14 5.01 -11.28
N SER A 323 0.46 3.87 -10.96
CA SER A 323 1.08 2.96 -11.93
C SER A 323 0.09 2.31 -12.89
N ASP A 324 -1.17 2.21 -12.48
CA ASP A 324 -2.27 1.72 -13.32
C ASP A 324 -2.93 2.87 -14.10
N GLY A 325 -2.51 4.11 -13.85
CA GLY A 325 -3.06 5.33 -14.44
C GLY A 325 -4.32 5.86 -13.76
N LYS A 326 -4.68 5.33 -12.58
CA LYS A 326 -5.84 5.79 -11.81
C LYS A 326 -5.46 7.00 -10.98
N MET A 327 -6.37 7.96 -10.89
CA MET A 327 -6.26 9.09 -9.99
C MET A 327 -6.14 8.64 -8.53
N VAL A 328 -5.10 9.13 -7.84
CA VAL A 328 -4.89 8.90 -6.41
C VAL A 328 -5.76 9.84 -5.58
N LYS A 329 -6.37 9.32 -4.51
CA LYS A 329 -7.27 10.06 -3.61
C LYS A 329 -7.06 9.65 -2.17
N SER A 330 -7.15 10.63 -1.27
CA SER A 330 -7.00 10.47 0.19
C SER A 330 -5.72 9.74 0.62
N ASP A 331 -4.64 9.88 -0.15
CA ASP A 331 -3.43 9.08 0.05
C ASP A 331 -2.16 9.91 -0.17
N TRP A 332 -1.06 9.42 0.39
CA TRP A 332 0.27 9.99 0.25
C TRP A 332 0.97 9.43 -0.99
N ILE A 333 1.61 10.31 -1.75
CA ILE A 333 2.53 9.92 -2.82
C ILE A 333 3.91 10.47 -2.53
N TYR A 334 4.91 9.76 -3.01
CA TYR A 334 6.29 10.22 -3.01
C TYR A 334 6.73 10.44 -4.45
N ASP A 335 7.00 11.68 -4.81
CA ASP A 335 7.52 12.02 -6.14
C ASP A 335 9.04 12.07 -6.10
N LYS A 336 9.65 11.09 -6.74
CA LYS A 336 11.12 10.96 -6.86
C LYS A 336 11.75 12.14 -7.60
N ASN A 337 11.04 12.80 -8.51
CA ASN A 337 11.59 13.94 -9.25
C ASN A 337 11.76 15.17 -8.36
N TYR A 338 10.95 15.29 -7.32
CA TYR A 338 10.99 16.40 -6.36
C TYR A 338 11.54 16.00 -4.98
N ASP A 339 11.93 14.74 -4.80
CA ASP A 339 12.35 14.15 -3.51
C ASP A 339 11.42 14.55 -2.35
N SER A 340 10.11 14.51 -2.60
CA SER A 340 9.12 15.08 -1.69
C SER A 340 7.85 14.26 -1.64
N TYR A 341 7.23 14.28 -0.47
CA TYR A 341 5.91 13.71 -0.25
C TYR A 341 4.83 14.75 -0.53
N TYR A 342 3.73 14.30 -1.11
CA TYR A 342 2.51 15.06 -1.34
C TYR A 342 1.33 14.24 -0.83
N TYR A 343 0.25 14.92 -0.45
CA TYR A 343 -0.99 14.27 -0.07
C TYR A 343 -2.10 14.64 -1.04
N LEU A 344 -2.78 13.65 -1.62
CA LEU A 344 -3.94 13.87 -2.48
C LEU A 344 -5.20 13.81 -1.63
N THR A 345 -6.03 14.83 -1.76
CA THR A 345 -7.31 14.96 -1.06
C THR A 345 -8.35 13.94 -1.55
N ALA A 346 -9.54 13.91 -0.93
CA ALA A 346 -10.64 13.06 -1.39
C ALA A 346 -11.10 13.41 -2.82
N GLU A 347 -10.94 14.68 -3.18
CA GLU A 347 -11.21 15.22 -4.51
C GLU A 347 -10.11 14.85 -5.52
N GLY A 348 -8.95 14.41 -5.04
CA GLY A 348 -7.79 13.99 -5.84
C GLY A 348 -6.77 15.11 -6.10
N SER A 349 -7.10 16.37 -5.81
CA SER A 349 -6.13 17.46 -5.88
C SER A 349 -5.11 17.37 -4.74
N TYR A 350 -3.88 17.82 -4.95
CA TYR A 350 -2.89 17.86 -3.87
C TYR A 350 -3.26 18.89 -2.78
N ALA A 351 -3.02 18.52 -1.53
CA ALA A 351 -3.19 19.39 -0.37
C ALA A 351 -2.04 20.40 -0.29
N ARG A 352 -2.36 21.64 0.09
CA ARG A 352 -1.40 22.73 0.29
C ARG A 352 -1.83 23.66 1.41
N ASN A 353 -0.87 24.28 2.08
CA ASN A 353 -1.08 25.20 3.21
C ASN A 353 -1.96 24.63 4.34
N LYS A 354 -1.78 23.36 4.68
CA LYS A 354 -2.59 22.71 5.72
C LYS A 354 -1.91 21.51 6.34
N TRP A 355 -2.41 21.12 7.51
CA TRP A 355 -2.04 19.90 8.21
C TRP A 355 -2.81 18.68 7.66
N ILE A 356 -2.10 17.59 7.40
CA ILE A 356 -2.64 16.23 7.25
C ILE A 356 -2.03 15.39 8.39
N GLY A 357 -2.84 15.07 9.40
CA GLY A 357 -2.33 14.45 10.62
C GLY A 357 -1.28 15.32 11.30
N ASN A 358 -0.07 14.79 11.49
CA ASN A 358 1.06 15.50 12.11
C ASN A 358 2.02 16.13 11.08
N TYR A 359 1.64 16.17 9.81
CA TYR A 359 2.49 16.63 8.71
C TYR A 359 1.89 17.87 8.06
N TYR A 360 2.72 18.85 7.75
CA TYR A 360 2.30 20.07 7.11
C TYR A 360 2.65 20.07 5.62
N LEU A 361 1.69 20.41 4.77
CA LEU A 361 1.88 20.57 3.33
C LEU A 361 2.03 22.05 3.02
N LYS A 362 3.14 22.42 2.35
CA LYS A 362 3.48 23.80 1.99
C LYS A 362 2.61 24.34 0.85
N SER A 363 2.85 25.57 0.42
CA SER A 363 2.09 26.22 -0.65
C SER A 363 2.23 25.53 -2.00
N ASP A 364 3.36 24.88 -2.25
CA ASP A 364 3.64 24.06 -3.43
C ASP A 364 3.18 22.60 -3.27
N GLY A 365 2.54 22.27 -2.14
CA GLY A 365 2.03 20.93 -1.83
C GLY A 365 3.06 19.96 -1.28
N LYS A 366 4.34 20.34 -1.21
CA LYS A 366 5.38 19.47 -0.62
C LYS A 366 5.23 19.39 0.88
N MET A 367 5.46 18.21 1.43
CA MET A 367 5.57 18.03 2.87
C MET A 367 6.80 18.77 3.42
N ALA A 368 6.59 19.60 4.45
CA ALA A 368 7.63 20.35 5.12
C ALA A 368 8.55 19.44 5.96
N LYS A 369 9.84 19.80 6.09
CA LYS A 369 10.84 19.10 6.91
C LYS A 369 11.87 20.07 7.47
N ASN A 370 12.24 19.91 8.74
CA ASN A 370 13.23 20.75 9.46
C ASN A 370 12.97 22.26 9.38
N GLU A 371 11.70 22.68 9.39
CA GLU A 371 11.33 24.07 9.17
C GLU A 371 10.14 24.50 10.03
N TRP A 372 10.03 25.81 10.24
CA TRP A 372 8.88 26.44 10.86
C TRP A 372 7.74 26.55 9.84
N VAL A 373 6.53 26.19 10.24
CA VAL A 373 5.34 26.14 9.38
C VAL A 373 4.17 26.89 10.02
N ASP A 374 3.10 27.07 9.23
CA ASP A 374 1.82 27.60 9.70
C ASP A 374 1.98 28.95 10.46
N GLY A 375 2.61 29.90 9.75
CA GLY A 375 2.89 31.24 10.26
C GLY A 375 4.02 31.30 11.30
N GLY A 376 4.89 30.28 11.35
CA GLY A 376 6.00 30.24 12.30
C GLY A 376 5.60 29.76 13.70
N ARG A 377 4.38 29.23 13.85
CA ARG A 377 3.85 28.79 15.14
C ARG A 377 4.29 27.37 15.51
N TYR A 378 4.61 26.54 14.52
CA TYR A 378 4.92 25.13 14.70
C TYR A 378 6.21 24.78 13.99
N TYR A 379 6.98 23.84 14.54
CA TYR A 379 8.18 23.31 13.92
C TYR A 379 7.94 21.85 13.50
N VAL A 380 8.35 21.49 12.28
CA VAL A 380 8.34 20.10 11.81
C VAL A 380 9.76 19.55 11.73
N GLU A 381 9.94 18.31 12.18
CA GLU A 381 11.24 17.64 12.28
C GLU A 381 11.72 17.09 10.93
N SER A 382 12.83 16.35 10.92
CA SER A 382 13.46 15.81 9.71
C SER A 382 12.62 14.75 9.00
N ASP A 383 11.78 14.04 9.75
CA ASP A 383 10.80 13.11 9.20
C ASP A 383 9.48 13.80 8.80
N GLY A 384 9.37 15.12 9.01
CA GLY A 384 8.22 15.97 8.70
C GLY A 384 7.13 16.00 9.76
N LYS A 385 7.29 15.29 10.88
CA LYS A 385 6.31 15.33 11.97
C LYS A 385 6.42 16.62 12.78
N MET A 386 5.29 17.11 13.26
CA MET A 386 5.22 18.21 14.22
C MET A 386 5.95 17.85 15.53
N ALA A 387 6.92 18.69 15.91
CA ALA A 387 7.59 18.60 17.21
C ALA A 387 6.64 19.04 18.34
N ARG A 388 6.76 18.40 19.52
CA ARG A 388 5.99 18.73 20.72
C ARG A 388 6.85 18.55 21.96
N ASP A 389 6.61 19.39 22.97
CA ASP A 389 7.20 19.35 24.30
C ASP A 389 8.73 19.24 24.30
N LYS A 390 9.40 20.00 23.43
CA LYS A 390 10.85 19.90 23.25
C LYS A 390 11.46 21.19 22.73
N TRP A 391 12.78 21.28 22.83
CA TRP A 391 13.54 22.33 22.15
C TRP A 391 13.82 21.93 20.69
N VAL A 392 13.68 22.90 19.79
CA VAL A 392 13.81 22.72 18.34
C VAL A 392 14.77 23.74 17.74
N ASP A 393 15.09 23.55 16.46
CA ASP A 393 15.89 24.49 15.67
C ASP A 393 17.24 24.84 16.34
N GLY A 394 17.97 23.78 16.69
CA GLY A 394 19.27 23.86 17.37
C GLY A 394 19.18 24.29 18.84
N GLY A 395 18.03 24.09 19.49
CA GLY A 395 17.82 24.42 20.90
C GLY A 395 17.42 25.89 21.15
N ARG A 396 17.13 26.66 20.10
CA ARG A 396 16.84 28.10 20.20
C ARG A 396 15.42 28.40 20.66
N TYR A 397 14.49 27.50 20.37
CA TYR A 397 13.07 27.69 20.60
C TYR A 397 12.47 26.46 21.25
N TYR A 398 11.51 26.65 22.15
CA TYR A 398 10.79 25.56 22.78
C TYR A 398 9.36 25.52 22.23
N VAL A 399 8.89 24.33 21.85
CA VAL A 399 7.51 24.07 21.47
C VAL A 399 6.80 23.31 22.58
N GLY A 400 5.58 23.75 22.92
CA GLY A 400 4.78 23.16 23.99
C GLY A 400 4.22 21.77 23.63
N TYR A 401 3.42 21.20 24.53
CA TYR A 401 2.76 19.90 24.31
C TYR A 401 1.82 19.89 23.10
N ASP A 402 1.23 21.03 22.78
CA ASP A 402 0.40 21.26 21.58
C ASP A 402 1.22 21.53 20.31
N GLY A 403 2.56 21.61 20.42
CA GLY A 403 3.49 21.92 19.34
C GLY A 403 3.65 23.41 19.03
N VAL A 404 2.94 24.28 19.75
CA VAL A 404 3.00 25.72 19.53
C VAL A 404 4.27 26.29 20.15
N TRP A 405 4.96 27.17 19.41
CA TRP A 405 6.12 27.90 19.89
C TRP A 405 5.80 28.73 21.14
N GLN A 406 6.64 28.56 22.16
CA GLN A 406 6.55 29.30 23.42
C GLN A 406 7.73 30.28 23.55
N PRO A 407 7.47 31.60 23.55
CA PRO A 407 8.54 32.61 23.68
C PRO A 407 9.30 32.54 25.01
N LYS A 408 8.71 31.94 26.05
CA LYS A 408 9.30 31.84 27.39
C LYS A 408 8.83 30.55 28.10
N PRO A 409 9.59 29.45 28.03
CA PRO A 409 9.21 28.22 28.72
C PRO A 409 9.22 28.42 30.24
N ALA A 410 8.38 27.67 30.96
CA ALA A 410 8.20 27.78 32.41
C ALA A 410 9.50 27.54 33.22
N GLY A 411 10.47 26.81 32.66
CA GLY A 411 11.79 26.55 33.27
C GLY A 411 12.82 27.69 33.16
N GLY A 412 12.45 28.83 32.58
CA GLY A 412 13.36 29.96 32.36
C GLY A 412 14.19 29.80 31.09
N ASN A 413 15.47 30.18 31.12
CA ASN A 413 16.36 30.02 29.97
C ASN A 413 16.74 28.54 29.73
N GLN A 414 17.20 28.22 28.52
CA GLN A 414 17.61 26.87 28.11
C GLN A 414 18.64 26.22 29.06
N TYR A 415 19.53 27.03 29.67
CA TYR A 415 20.56 26.56 30.60
C TYR A 415 19.98 26.06 31.93
N ASN A 416 19.03 26.80 32.50
CA ASN A 416 18.34 26.40 33.73
C ASN A 416 17.45 25.17 33.48
N ALA A 417 16.74 25.12 32.35
CA ALA A 417 15.93 23.96 31.98
C ALA A 417 16.78 22.70 31.85
N ALA A 418 17.88 22.76 31.10
CA ALA A 418 18.80 21.63 30.96
C ALA A 418 19.42 21.21 32.31
N LEU A 419 19.72 22.16 33.20
CA LEU A 419 20.23 21.85 34.54
C LEU A 419 19.18 21.17 35.42
N ILE A 420 17.91 21.55 35.32
CA ILE A 420 16.80 20.88 36.04
C ILE A 420 16.67 19.43 35.57
N GLU A 421 16.65 19.20 34.26
CA GLU A 421 16.62 17.84 33.68
C GLU A 421 17.85 17.03 34.08
N ALA A 422 19.03 17.64 34.03
CA ALA A 422 20.28 17.01 34.45
C ALA A 422 20.23 16.55 35.92
N LYS A 423 19.70 17.40 36.81
CA LYS A 423 19.49 17.08 38.23
C LYS A 423 18.50 15.94 38.42
N SER A 424 17.41 15.93 37.65
CA SER A 424 16.40 14.88 37.66
C SER A 424 17.03 13.52 37.31
N TYR A 425 17.67 13.42 36.15
CA TYR A 425 18.34 12.20 35.69
C TYR A 425 19.45 11.71 36.62
N ASN A 426 20.26 12.62 37.16
CA ASN A 426 21.31 12.26 38.09
C ASN A 426 20.76 11.67 39.40
N SER A 427 19.61 12.18 39.86
CA SER A 427 18.97 11.74 41.10
C SER A 427 18.20 10.43 40.92
N SER A 428 17.51 10.25 39.78
CA SER A 428 16.67 9.07 39.53
C SER A 428 17.44 7.89 38.96
N SER A 429 18.42 8.16 38.10
CA SER A 429 19.02 7.16 37.22
C SER A 429 20.54 7.04 37.40
N HIS A 430 21.16 7.92 38.19
CA HIS A 430 22.60 7.88 38.50
C HIS A 430 23.45 7.68 37.23
N MET A 431 23.19 8.47 36.19
CA MET A 431 23.80 8.30 34.87
C MET A 431 25.28 8.70 34.86
N SER A 432 26.00 8.19 33.87
CA SER A 432 27.35 8.68 33.56
C SER A 432 27.29 10.05 32.89
N LYS A 433 28.39 10.81 32.94
CA LYS A 433 28.52 12.11 32.26
C LYS A 433 28.14 12.04 30.78
N LYS A 434 28.58 10.97 30.10
CA LYS A 434 28.31 10.77 28.67
C LYS A 434 26.85 10.43 28.39
N ASP A 435 26.25 9.56 29.19
CA ASP A 435 24.86 9.18 28.96
C ASP A 435 23.91 10.36 29.23
N LEU A 436 24.21 11.17 30.24
CA LEU A 436 23.48 12.39 30.54
C LEU A 436 23.54 13.40 29.38
N TYR A 437 24.72 13.58 28.77
CA TYR A 437 24.89 14.43 27.59
C TYR A 437 24.05 13.94 26.40
N ASP A 438 24.07 12.64 26.13
CA ASP A 438 23.33 12.04 25.02
C ASP A 438 21.80 12.21 25.21
N GLN A 439 21.30 12.11 26.45
CA GLN A 439 19.87 12.33 26.75
C GLN A 439 19.44 13.79 26.57
N LEU A 440 20.24 14.74 27.05
CA LEU A 440 19.92 16.17 26.93
C LEU A 440 19.95 16.64 25.47
N THR A 441 20.88 16.13 24.66
CA THR A 441 21.04 16.53 23.25
C THR A 441 20.15 15.77 22.26
N SER A 442 19.52 14.69 22.71
CA SER A 442 18.66 13.87 21.85
C SER A 442 17.44 14.65 21.36
N GLN A 443 17.27 14.70 20.03
CA GLN A 443 16.13 15.33 19.34
C GLN A 443 14.79 14.67 19.67
N VAL A 444 14.82 13.43 20.15
CA VAL A 444 13.61 12.67 20.51
C VAL A 444 13.11 13.07 21.90
N THR A 445 14.02 13.35 22.82
CA THR A 445 13.71 13.58 24.24
C THR A 445 13.62 15.07 24.56
N HIS A 446 14.72 15.80 24.40
CA HIS A 446 14.84 17.17 24.92
C HIS A 446 15.29 18.20 23.86
N GLY A 447 16.23 17.82 22.98
CA GLY A 447 16.71 18.67 21.89
C GLY A 447 17.57 19.86 22.31
N PHE A 448 18.19 19.84 23.49
CA PHE A 448 19.10 20.91 23.90
C PHE A 448 20.34 20.96 22.99
N SER A 449 20.88 22.16 22.79
CA SER A 449 22.15 22.31 22.07
C SER A 449 23.32 21.72 22.86
N SER A 450 24.39 21.35 22.16
CA SER A 450 25.61 20.80 22.78
C SER A 450 26.19 21.69 23.87
N SER A 451 26.19 23.02 23.68
CA SER A 451 26.73 23.98 24.66
C SER A 451 25.86 24.09 25.91
N VAL A 452 24.54 23.97 25.76
CA VAL A 452 23.59 23.99 26.88
C VAL A 452 23.65 22.70 27.69
N ALA A 453 23.70 21.55 27.01
CA ALA A 453 23.89 20.27 27.67
C ALA A 453 25.23 20.24 28.44
N GLN A 454 26.31 20.75 27.84
CA GLN A 454 27.62 20.84 28.50
C GLN A 454 27.56 21.76 29.73
N TYR A 455 26.93 22.92 29.61
CA TYR A 455 26.70 23.82 30.74
C TYR A 455 25.97 23.13 31.89
N ALA A 456 24.86 22.43 31.61
CA ALA A 456 24.08 21.71 32.62
C ALA A 456 24.92 20.67 33.35
N ILE A 457 25.73 19.91 32.61
CA ILE A 457 26.62 18.88 33.15
C ILE A 457 27.73 19.49 34.01
N ASP A 458 28.32 20.61 33.59
CA ASP A 458 29.39 21.29 34.33
C ASP A 458 28.87 21.96 35.61
N HIS A 459 27.60 22.37 35.65
CA HIS A 459 26.96 22.98 36.82
C HIS A 459 26.16 21.99 37.68
N LEU A 460 26.11 20.71 37.29
CA LEU A 460 25.42 19.66 38.05
C LEU A 460 26.18 19.28 39.34
N ASN A 461 27.50 19.40 39.35
CA ASN A 461 28.37 18.98 40.46
C ASN A 461 28.14 17.51 40.90
N ALA A 462 27.86 16.61 39.96
CA ALA A 462 27.62 15.19 40.26
C ALA A 462 28.92 14.42 40.57
N ASP A 463 28.85 13.50 41.53
CA ASP A 463 29.88 12.48 41.77
C ASP A 463 29.61 11.24 40.90
N TYR A 464 30.21 11.22 39.71
CA TYR A 464 30.03 10.13 38.75
C TYR A 464 30.64 8.80 39.21
N LYS A 465 31.59 8.80 40.15
CA LYS A 465 32.11 7.57 40.77
C LYS A 465 31.09 6.98 41.74
N SER A 466 30.43 7.83 42.52
CA SER A 466 29.29 7.43 43.36
C SER A 466 28.14 6.88 42.51
N ASN A 467 27.79 7.56 41.41
CA ASN A 467 26.77 7.08 40.47
C ASN A 467 27.10 5.69 39.92
N ALA A 468 28.34 5.47 39.47
CA ALA A 468 28.79 4.17 38.98
C ALA A 468 28.65 3.09 40.06
N LEU A 469 28.98 3.40 41.32
CA LEU A 469 28.82 2.47 42.45
C LEU A 469 27.35 2.16 42.74
N ILE A 470 26.46 3.14 42.70
CA ILE A 470 25.01 2.91 42.88
C ILE A 470 24.49 1.99 41.78
N GLN A 471 24.77 2.31 40.51
CA GLN A 471 24.42 1.46 39.37
C GLN A 471 24.99 0.04 39.50
N ALA A 472 26.25 -0.09 39.92
CA ALA A 472 26.88 -1.39 40.15
C ALA A 472 26.16 -2.20 41.25
N ARG A 473 25.75 -1.54 42.34
CA ARG A 473 24.98 -2.16 43.42
C ARG A 473 23.59 -2.57 42.95
N GLU A 474 22.94 -1.77 42.12
CA GLU A 474 21.65 -2.12 41.50
C GLU A 474 21.77 -3.32 40.55
N TYR A 475 22.76 -3.33 39.66
CA TYR A 475 23.03 -4.49 38.80
C TYR A 475 23.28 -5.76 39.60
N ARG A 476 23.98 -5.65 40.74
CA ARG A 476 24.17 -6.78 41.63
C ARG A 476 22.87 -7.20 42.33
N LYS A 477 22.05 -6.24 42.77
CA LYS A 477 20.78 -6.48 43.49
C LYS A 477 19.72 -7.13 42.62
N TYR A 478 19.55 -6.65 41.39
CA TYR A 478 18.44 -7.06 40.52
C TYR A 478 18.83 -8.09 39.45
N SER A 479 20.09 -8.12 39.03
CA SER A 479 20.54 -8.98 37.91
C SER A 479 21.58 -10.02 38.31
N ASN A 480 22.04 -10.05 39.57
CA ASN A 480 23.02 -11.01 40.10
C ASN A 480 24.30 -11.16 39.27
N LEU A 481 24.72 -10.07 38.61
CA LEU A 481 25.88 -10.09 37.71
C LEU A 481 27.20 -10.23 38.48
N SER A 482 28.16 -10.94 37.87
CA SER A 482 29.55 -11.00 38.35
C SER A 482 30.24 -9.63 38.26
N LYS A 483 31.34 -9.43 38.99
CA LYS A 483 32.12 -8.19 38.93
C LYS A 483 32.55 -7.83 37.50
N THR A 484 32.96 -8.82 36.72
CA THR A 484 33.35 -8.63 35.32
C THR A 484 32.17 -8.21 34.45
N GLU A 485 31.00 -8.84 34.63
CA GLU A 485 29.79 -8.47 33.89
C GLU A 485 29.29 -7.08 34.26
N ILE A 486 29.34 -6.71 35.54
CA ILE A 486 29.00 -5.37 36.01
C ILE A 486 29.95 -4.33 35.41
N TYR A 487 31.25 -4.60 35.41
CA TYR A 487 32.25 -3.72 34.78
C TYR A 487 31.95 -3.52 33.28
N ASN A 488 31.67 -4.61 32.57
CA ASN A 488 31.32 -4.57 31.14
C ASN A 488 30.02 -3.79 30.90
N ARG A 489 29.04 -3.89 31.81
CA ARG A 489 27.77 -3.16 31.71
C ARG A 489 27.95 -1.66 31.93
N LEU A 490 28.70 -1.28 32.97
CA LEU A 490 29.00 0.12 33.30
C LEU A 490 29.78 0.81 32.17
N THR A 491 30.78 0.12 31.60
CA THR A 491 31.61 0.68 30.51
C THR A 491 31.00 0.51 29.11
N SER A 492 29.84 -0.15 29.00
CA SER A 492 29.20 -0.41 27.72
C SER A 492 28.83 0.90 27.01
N PRO A 493 29.23 1.09 25.73
CA PRO A 493 28.88 2.29 24.95
C PRO A 493 27.38 2.49 24.72
N ARG A 494 26.57 1.44 24.95
CA ARG A 494 25.12 1.48 24.74
C ARG A 494 24.32 1.58 26.03
N ILE A 495 24.95 1.36 27.18
CA ILE A 495 24.25 1.17 28.46
C ILE A 495 24.81 2.15 29.50
N GLY A 496 25.82 1.78 30.28
CA GLY A 496 26.30 2.63 31.36
C GLY A 496 27.12 3.83 30.90
N LYS A 497 27.93 3.67 29.83
CA LYS A 497 28.84 4.71 29.28
C LYS A 497 29.75 5.39 30.33
N PHE A 498 30.01 4.74 31.47
CA PHE A 498 30.96 5.21 32.46
C PHE A 498 32.40 5.07 31.96
N THR A 499 33.28 5.91 32.48
CA THR A 499 34.72 5.77 32.25
C THR A 499 35.24 4.48 32.91
N LYS A 500 36.39 3.98 32.44
CA LYS A 500 37.01 2.78 33.03
C LYS A 500 37.37 3.03 34.48
N GLU A 501 37.81 4.25 34.81
CA GLU A 501 38.18 4.70 36.14
C GLU A 501 36.98 4.66 37.11
N GLU A 502 35.82 5.19 36.70
CA GLU A 502 34.58 5.15 37.49
C GLU A 502 34.06 3.73 37.68
N ALA A 503 34.09 2.91 36.63
CA ALA A 503 33.70 1.52 36.71
C ALA A 503 34.64 0.72 37.62
N ASN A 504 35.96 0.91 37.52
CA ASN A 504 36.94 0.27 38.40
C ASN A 504 36.74 0.66 39.86
N TYR A 505 36.48 1.94 40.13
CA TYR A 505 36.14 2.43 41.46
C TYR A 505 34.89 1.71 42.01
N ALA A 506 33.84 1.61 41.21
CA ALA A 506 32.60 0.93 41.58
C ALA A 506 32.83 -0.54 41.92
N ILE A 507 33.60 -1.27 41.11
CA ILE A 507 33.93 -2.69 41.36
C ILE A 507 34.76 -2.87 42.62
N GLN A 508 35.74 -1.99 42.87
CA GLN A 508 36.58 -2.07 44.07
C GLN A 508 35.77 -1.86 45.36
N LYS A 509 34.78 -0.97 45.32
CA LYS A 509 33.93 -0.62 46.47
C LYS A 509 32.65 -1.47 46.58
N LEU A 510 32.43 -2.41 45.65
CA LEU A 510 31.16 -3.11 45.48
C LEU A 510 30.79 -4.03 46.66
N ASP A 511 31.78 -4.68 47.29
CA ASP A 511 31.58 -5.62 48.42
C ASP A 511 31.71 -4.93 49.79
N LEU A 512 31.96 -3.63 49.82
CA LEU A 512 32.09 -2.87 51.06
C LEU A 512 30.73 -2.35 51.50
N THR A 513 30.47 -2.36 52.82
CA THR A 513 29.33 -1.62 53.38
C THR A 513 29.49 -0.11 53.09
N PRO A 514 28.43 0.71 53.22
CA PRO A 514 28.56 2.16 53.15
C PRO A 514 29.64 2.72 54.09
N GLU A 515 29.95 2.03 55.21
CA GLU A 515 31.04 2.40 56.12
C GLU A 515 32.40 1.75 55.81
N GLY A 516 32.53 0.96 54.72
CA GLY A 516 33.82 0.43 54.28
C GLY A 516 34.30 -0.89 54.93
N SER A 517 33.45 -1.58 55.70
CA SER A 517 33.83 -2.83 56.39
C SER A 517 33.52 -4.11 55.57
N SER A 518 34.33 -5.16 55.75
CA SER A 518 34.05 -6.50 55.18
C SER A 518 32.76 -7.08 55.76
N ALA A 519 31.85 -7.53 54.89
CA ALA A 519 30.62 -8.17 55.32
C ALA A 519 30.92 -9.55 55.95
N ARG A 520 30.98 -9.62 57.28
CA ARG A 520 31.08 -10.87 58.05
C ARG A 520 29.80 -11.08 58.86
N ASN A 521 29.30 -12.30 58.89
CA ASN A 521 28.06 -12.71 59.58
C ASN A 521 26.85 -11.82 59.24
N LYS A 522 26.74 -11.40 57.98
CA LYS A 522 25.66 -10.50 57.56
C LYS A 522 25.24 -10.79 56.12
N TRP A 523 24.00 -10.43 55.81
CA TRP A 523 23.47 -10.46 54.46
C TRP A 523 24.01 -9.30 53.62
N VAL A 524 24.40 -9.59 52.38
CA VAL A 524 24.64 -8.58 51.33
C VAL A 524 23.83 -9.00 50.11
N GLY A 525 22.70 -8.33 49.88
CA GLY A 525 21.71 -8.80 48.92
C GLY A 525 21.15 -10.16 49.33
N TYR A 526 21.14 -11.13 48.40
CA TYR A 526 20.66 -12.51 48.64
C TYR A 526 21.74 -13.47 49.13
N TYR A 527 22.93 -12.99 49.46
CA TYR A 527 24.06 -13.81 49.86
C TYR A 527 24.41 -13.56 51.32
N TYR A 528 24.54 -14.66 52.07
CA TYR A 528 25.01 -14.60 53.44
C TYR A 528 26.52 -14.83 53.47
N TYR A 529 27.24 -13.88 54.04
CA TYR A 529 28.69 -13.98 54.23
C TYR A 529 28.99 -14.48 55.63
N LYS A 530 29.72 -15.59 55.71
CA LYS A 530 30.13 -16.22 56.97
C LYS A 530 31.21 -15.41 57.68
N SER A 531 31.61 -15.85 58.87
CA SER A 531 32.63 -15.19 59.70
C SER A 531 33.99 -15.10 59.00
N ASP A 532 34.29 -16.07 58.14
CA ASP A 532 35.48 -16.11 57.28
C ASP A 532 35.38 -15.22 56.02
N GLY A 533 34.24 -14.54 55.82
CA GLY A 533 33.97 -13.69 54.66
C GLY A 533 33.65 -14.45 53.37
N LYS A 534 33.46 -15.78 53.43
CA LYS A 534 32.99 -16.57 52.28
C LYS A 534 31.47 -16.65 52.26
N VAL A 535 30.90 -16.78 51.06
CA VAL A 535 29.46 -16.99 50.87
C VAL A 535 29.09 -18.40 51.35
N ALA A 536 28.04 -18.48 52.18
CA ALA A 536 27.45 -19.75 52.62
C ALA A 536 26.73 -20.47 51.47
N LYS A 537 26.77 -21.82 51.45
CA LYS A 537 26.17 -22.63 50.36
C LYS A 537 25.61 -23.95 50.87
N ASN A 538 24.41 -24.32 50.42
CA ASN A 538 23.67 -25.53 50.82
C ASN A 538 23.56 -25.71 52.35
N GLU A 539 23.34 -24.61 53.07
CA GLU A 539 23.34 -24.62 54.52
C GLU A 539 22.30 -23.64 55.09
N TRP A 540 21.89 -23.89 56.32
CA TRP A 540 21.09 -22.97 57.09
C TRP A 540 21.97 -21.89 57.70
N VAL A 541 21.56 -20.63 57.57
CA VAL A 541 22.31 -19.45 58.02
C VAL A 541 21.47 -18.58 58.94
N ASP A 542 22.12 -17.61 59.59
CA ASP A 542 21.44 -16.59 60.41
C ASP A 542 20.54 -17.21 61.49
N GLY A 543 21.16 -18.07 62.32
CA GLY A 543 20.50 -18.76 63.42
C GLY A 543 19.55 -19.88 62.99
N GLY A 544 19.68 -20.39 61.77
CA GLY A 544 18.82 -21.46 61.26
C GLY A 544 17.51 -20.96 60.64
N ARG A 545 17.37 -19.65 60.44
CA ARG A 545 16.11 -19.05 59.96
C ARG A 545 15.99 -19.02 58.44
N TYR A 546 17.11 -19.07 57.73
CA TYR A 546 17.16 -18.96 56.27
C TYR A 546 18.02 -20.05 55.67
N TYR A 547 17.63 -20.59 54.53
CA TYR A 547 18.42 -21.59 53.80
C TYR A 547 19.07 -20.96 52.56
N VAL A 548 20.36 -21.21 52.36
CA VAL A 548 21.07 -20.79 51.13
C VAL A 548 21.36 -21.99 50.23
N GLU A 549 21.11 -21.83 48.94
CA GLU A 549 21.23 -22.89 47.92
C GLU A 549 22.68 -23.13 47.49
N SER A 550 22.90 -24.01 46.51
CA SER A 550 24.24 -24.40 46.04
C SER A 550 25.02 -23.27 45.38
N ASP A 551 24.32 -22.27 44.84
CA ASP A 551 24.90 -21.04 44.31
C ASP A 551 25.11 -19.97 45.39
N GLY A 552 24.66 -20.24 46.62
CA GLY A 552 24.77 -19.39 47.80
C GLY A 552 23.64 -18.38 47.98
N LYS A 553 22.62 -18.41 47.13
CA LYS A 553 21.46 -17.52 47.23
C LYS A 553 20.47 -18.01 48.28
N MET A 554 19.80 -17.06 48.94
CA MET A 554 18.65 -17.32 49.79
C MET A 554 17.52 -18.00 49.00
N ALA A 555 17.06 -19.16 49.48
CA ALA A 555 15.87 -19.82 48.99
C ALA A 555 14.61 -19.06 49.46
N LYS A 556 13.61 -18.94 48.58
CA LYS A 556 12.34 -18.27 48.85
C LYS A 556 11.18 -19.02 48.21
N ASP A 557 10.06 -19.03 48.92
CA ASP A 557 8.76 -19.57 48.49
C ASP A 557 8.82 -21.00 47.95
N LYS A 558 9.56 -21.88 48.64
CA LYS A 558 9.75 -23.26 48.19
C LYS A 558 10.15 -24.19 49.32
N TRP A 559 10.05 -25.49 49.05
CA TRP A 559 10.59 -26.52 49.92
C TRP A 559 12.08 -26.72 49.66
N VAL A 560 12.86 -26.77 50.74
CA VAL A 560 14.33 -26.85 50.73
C VAL A 560 14.80 -28.08 51.49
N ASP A 561 16.11 -28.35 51.38
CA ASP A 561 16.77 -29.43 52.13
C ASP A 561 16.07 -30.80 51.96
N GLY A 562 15.86 -31.17 50.69
CA GLY A 562 15.22 -32.42 50.30
C GLY A 562 13.70 -32.46 50.51
N GLY A 563 13.05 -31.31 50.70
CA GLY A 563 11.60 -31.21 50.91
C GLY A 563 11.19 -31.16 52.38
N ARG A 564 12.14 -31.13 53.32
CA ARG A 564 11.85 -31.24 54.76
C ARG A 564 11.33 -29.94 55.37
N TYR A 565 11.70 -28.80 54.79
CA TYR A 565 11.39 -27.49 55.34
C TYR A 565 10.88 -26.57 54.24
N TYR A 566 9.84 -25.79 54.53
CA TYR A 566 9.36 -24.76 53.63
C TYR A 566 9.88 -23.39 54.08
N VAL A 567 10.39 -22.61 53.13
CA VAL A 567 10.76 -21.21 53.34
C VAL A 567 9.75 -20.31 52.64
N GLY A 568 9.26 -19.28 53.34
CA GLY A 568 8.26 -18.36 52.82
C GLY A 568 8.80 -17.43 51.74
N TYR A 569 7.96 -16.51 51.26
CA TYR A 569 8.32 -15.50 50.25
C TYR A 569 9.47 -14.59 50.70
N ASP A 570 9.59 -14.35 52.00
CA ASP A 570 10.68 -13.61 52.64
C ASP A 570 11.95 -14.46 52.88
N GLY A 571 11.91 -15.76 52.56
CA GLY A 571 12.99 -16.72 52.76
C GLY A 571 13.09 -17.29 54.17
N VAL A 572 12.20 -16.88 55.07
CA VAL A 572 12.19 -17.35 56.47
C VAL A 572 11.56 -18.73 56.54
N TRP A 573 12.19 -19.62 57.29
CA TRP A 573 11.65 -20.95 57.58
C TRP A 573 10.28 -20.87 58.25
N GLN A 574 9.32 -21.63 57.71
CA GLN A 574 7.96 -21.73 58.22
C GLN A 574 7.72 -23.13 58.81
N PRO A 575 7.62 -23.26 60.15
CA PRO A 575 7.36 -24.55 60.80
C PRO A 575 5.98 -25.16 60.49
N LYS A 576 5.01 -24.32 60.08
CA LYS A 576 3.65 -24.70 59.67
C LYS A 576 3.23 -23.90 58.44
N PRO A 577 3.59 -24.32 57.22
CA PRO A 577 3.18 -23.61 56.01
C PRO A 577 1.67 -23.76 55.75
N ALA A 578 1.06 -22.78 55.09
CA ALA A 578 -0.38 -22.71 54.86
C ALA A 578 -0.94 -23.90 54.05
N GLY A 579 -0.11 -24.56 53.23
CA GLY A 579 -0.46 -25.75 52.46
C GLY A 579 -0.48 -27.07 53.25
N GLY A 580 -0.21 -27.03 54.57
CA GLY A 580 -0.10 -28.22 55.41
C GLY A 580 1.22 -28.96 55.21
N ASP A 581 1.20 -30.28 55.33
CA ASP A 581 2.38 -31.09 55.00
C ASP A 581 2.69 -31.04 53.50
N GLN A 582 3.87 -31.56 53.16
CA GLN A 582 4.37 -31.54 51.80
C GLN A 582 3.47 -32.30 50.80
N TYR A 583 2.68 -33.28 51.28
CA TYR A 583 1.81 -34.14 50.48
C TYR A 583 0.54 -33.40 50.06
N ASN A 584 -0.10 -32.70 50.99
CA ASN A 584 -1.27 -31.87 50.71
C ASN A 584 -0.91 -30.66 49.85
N ALA A 585 0.22 -30.00 50.12
CA ALA A 585 0.71 -28.89 49.31
C ALA A 585 0.99 -29.31 47.86
N ALA A 586 1.66 -30.45 47.66
CA ALA A 586 1.91 -30.98 46.32
C ALA A 586 0.61 -31.32 45.58
N LEU A 587 -0.42 -31.85 46.28
CA LEU A 587 -1.72 -32.14 45.68
C LEU A 587 -2.49 -30.88 45.27
N ILE A 588 -2.42 -29.80 46.06
CA ILE A 588 -3.03 -28.50 45.72
C ILE A 588 -2.41 -27.94 44.44
N GLU A 589 -1.07 -27.91 44.37
CA GLU A 589 -0.35 -27.46 43.17
C GLU A 589 -0.63 -28.36 41.97
N ALA A 590 -0.70 -29.68 42.17
CA ALA A 590 -1.05 -30.63 41.12
C ALA A 590 -2.44 -30.34 40.53
N LYS A 591 -3.43 -30.04 41.39
CA LYS A 591 -4.79 -29.65 40.97
C LYS A 591 -4.79 -28.35 40.19
N SER A 592 -4.01 -27.37 40.63
CA SER A 592 -3.84 -26.08 39.96
C SER A 592 -3.30 -26.27 38.54
N TYR A 593 -2.15 -26.94 38.40
CA TYR A 593 -1.51 -27.18 37.10
C TYR A 593 -2.36 -28.03 36.15
N ASN A 594 -3.04 -29.05 36.67
CA ASN A 594 -3.92 -29.88 35.85
C ASN A 594 -5.11 -29.07 35.29
N SER A 595 -5.61 -28.11 36.06
CA SER A 595 -6.74 -27.27 35.66
C SER A 595 -6.33 -26.14 34.72
N SER A 596 -5.16 -25.52 34.94
CA SER A 596 -4.72 -24.35 34.16
C SER A 596 -3.93 -24.72 32.91
N SER A 597 -3.10 -25.76 33.01
CA SER A 597 -2.06 -26.05 32.03
C SER A 597 -2.24 -27.42 31.37
N HIS A 598 -3.18 -28.23 31.85
CA HIS A 598 -3.52 -29.53 31.26
C HIS A 598 -2.28 -30.38 30.98
N MET A 599 -1.38 -30.47 31.96
CA MET A 599 -0.08 -31.11 31.80
C MET A 599 -0.20 -32.64 31.69
N SER A 600 0.82 -33.28 31.11
CA SER A 600 0.96 -34.73 31.19
C SER A 600 1.37 -35.17 32.60
N LYS A 601 1.14 -36.45 32.92
CA LYS A 601 1.56 -37.05 34.20
C LYS A 601 3.05 -36.81 34.48
N LYS A 602 3.89 -36.99 33.46
CA LYS A 602 5.34 -36.83 33.59
C LYS A 602 5.74 -35.36 33.77
N ASP A 603 5.16 -34.46 33.00
CA ASP A 603 5.51 -33.04 33.12
C ASP A 603 5.07 -32.45 34.46
N LEU A 604 3.91 -32.89 34.97
CA LEU A 604 3.44 -32.54 36.30
C LEU A 604 4.39 -33.03 37.40
N TYR A 605 4.89 -34.26 37.31
CA TYR A 605 5.90 -34.79 38.23
C TYR A 605 7.19 -33.97 38.22
N ASP A 606 7.71 -33.68 37.02
CA ASP A 606 8.95 -32.91 36.85
C ASP A 606 8.79 -31.48 37.43
N GLN A 607 7.62 -30.87 37.27
CA GLN A 607 7.31 -29.53 37.77
C GLN A 607 7.20 -29.46 39.30
N LEU A 608 6.57 -30.46 39.91
CA LEU A 608 6.44 -30.55 41.38
C LEU A 608 7.79 -30.79 42.05
N THR A 609 8.63 -31.65 41.46
CA THR A 609 9.95 -31.99 42.02
C THR A 609 11.07 -31.00 41.70
N SER A 610 10.82 -30.04 40.81
CA SER A 610 11.81 -29.05 40.41
C SER A 610 12.25 -28.16 41.58
N ARG A 611 13.57 -28.14 41.84
CA ARG A 611 14.20 -27.31 42.90
C ARG A 611 14.05 -25.80 42.67
N VAL A 612 13.72 -25.40 41.44
CA VAL A 612 13.57 -23.99 41.07
C VAL A 612 12.17 -23.50 41.40
N THR A 613 11.16 -24.35 41.27
CA THR A 613 9.74 -23.97 41.31
C THR A 613 9.12 -24.29 42.66
N HIS A 614 9.17 -25.54 43.09
CA HIS A 614 8.45 -26.00 44.29
C HIS A 614 9.33 -26.76 45.28
N GLY A 615 10.24 -27.60 44.76
CA GLY A 615 11.18 -28.37 45.58
C GLY A 615 10.56 -29.52 46.36
N PHE A 616 9.38 -30.03 45.95
CA PHE A 616 8.76 -31.16 46.60
C PHE A 616 9.63 -32.43 46.48
N SER A 617 9.71 -33.20 47.56
CA SER A 617 10.20 -34.58 47.55
C SER A 617 9.46 -35.45 46.52
N SER A 618 10.19 -36.42 45.97
CA SER A 618 9.66 -37.38 44.99
C SER A 618 8.42 -38.14 45.52
N SER A 619 8.38 -38.47 46.81
CA SER A 619 7.26 -39.18 47.43
C SER A 619 5.99 -38.35 47.47
N ALA A 620 6.08 -37.04 47.76
CA ALA A 620 4.92 -36.17 47.78
C ALA A 620 4.42 -35.84 46.37
N ALA A 621 5.32 -35.65 45.40
CA ALA A 621 4.95 -35.46 44.01
C ALA A 621 4.22 -36.70 43.45
N GLN A 622 4.70 -37.90 43.80
CA GLN A 622 4.03 -39.15 43.41
C GLN A 622 2.66 -39.28 44.08
N TYR A 623 2.57 -39.01 45.38
CA TYR A 623 1.30 -38.97 46.11
C TYR A 623 0.30 -38.00 45.46
N ALA A 624 0.72 -36.79 45.13
CA ALA A 624 -0.12 -35.78 44.51
C ALA A 624 -0.69 -36.25 43.18
N ILE A 625 0.13 -36.88 42.34
CA ILE A 625 -0.30 -37.45 41.06
C ILE A 625 -1.29 -38.59 41.24
N ASP A 626 -1.03 -39.48 42.20
CA ASP A 626 -1.90 -40.64 42.44
C ASP A 626 -3.27 -40.23 43.01
N HIS A 627 -3.35 -39.10 43.71
CA HIS A 627 -4.57 -38.56 44.31
C HIS A 627 -5.24 -37.45 43.48
N LEU A 628 -4.67 -37.07 42.34
CA LEU A 628 -5.20 -36.02 41.48
C LEU A 628 -6.44 -36.47 40.68
N ASN A 629 -6.54 -37.77 40.36
CA ASN A 629 -7.60 -38.34 39.51
C ASN A 629 -7.76 -37.60 38.15
N ALA A 630 -6.66 -37.18 37.52
CA ALA A 630 -6.68 -36.47 36.25
C ALA A 630 -6.94 -37.39 35.04
N ASP A 631 -7.74 -36.90 34.10
CA ASP A 631 -7.86 -37.50 32.76
C ASP A 631 -6.79 -36.93 31.82
N TYR A 632 -5.64 -37.60 31.78
CA TYR A 632 -4.52 -37.18 30.96
C TYR A 632 -4.77 -37.30 29.44
N LYS A 633 -5.74 -38.13 29.01
CA LYS A 633 -6.16 -38.18 27.59
C LYS A 633 -6.97 -36.94 27.22
N SER A 634 -7.83 -36.48 28.12
CA SER A 634 -8.54 -35.20 27.96
C SER A 634 -7.56 -34.02 27.93
N ASN A 635 -6.59 -34.01 28.84
CA ASN A 635 -5.54 -32.98 28.86
C ASN A 635 -4.76 -32.89 27.53
N ALA A 636 -4.34 -34.05 26.99
CA ALA A 636 -3.66 -34.11 25.70
C ALA A 636 -4.53 -33.54 24.56
N LEU A 637 -5.84 -33.80 24.58
CA LEU A 637 -6.78 -33.26 23.59
C LEU A 637 -6.95 -31.74 23.71
N ILE A 638 -6.99 -31.19 24.93
CA ILE A 638 -7.07 -29.74 25.13
C ILE A 638 -5.81 -29.08 24.58
N GLN A 639 -4.63 -29.56 24.96
CA GLN A 639 -3.34 -29.09 24.44
C GLN A 639 -3.26 -29.19 22.91
N ALA A 640 -3.74 -30.28 22.32
CA ALA A 640 -3.81 -30.44 20.86
C ALA A 640 -4.68 -29.37 20.19
N ARG A 641 -5.83 -29.04 20.79
CA ARG A 641 -6.73 -27.99 20.29
C ARG A 641 -6.10 -26.60 20.38
N GLU A 642 -5.37 -26.32 21.47
CA GLU A 642 -4.65 -25.06 21.63
C GLU A 642 -3.52 -24.90 20.61
N TYR A 643 -2.70 -25.94 20.42
CA TYR A 643 -1.66 -25.93 19.38
C TYR A 643 -2.24 -25.69 17.99
N ARG A 644 -3.39 -26.28 17.69
CA ARG A 644 -4.04 -26.02 16.40
C ARG A 644 -4.59 -24.60 16.31
N LYS A 645 -5.23 -24.09 17.36
CA LYS A 645 -5.83 -22.74 17.38
C LYS A 645 -4.80 -21.61 17.26
N TYR A 646 -3.68 -21.70 17.98
CA TYR A 646 -2.73 -20.59 18.10
C TYR A 646 -1.48 -20.74 17.23
N SER A 647 -1.16 -21.96 16.79
CA SER A 647 0.07 -22.23 16.03
C SER A 647 -0.19 -22.88 14.67
N ASN A 648 -1.45 -23.15 14.29
CA ASN A 648 -1.86 -23.74 13.00
C ASN A 648 -1.08 -25.02 12.62
N LEU A 649 -0.67 -25.81 13.62
CA LEU A 649 0.16 -27.00 13.42
C LEU A 649 -0.63 -28.15 12.79
N SER A 650 0.02 -28.93 11.95
CA SER A 650 -0.52 -30.18 11.40
C SER A 650 -0.68 -31.25 12.48
N LYS A 651 -1.51 -32.26 12.23
CA LYS A 651 -1.70 -33.39 13.17
C LYS A 651 -0.39 -34.09 13.55
N ILE A 652 0.55 -34.20 12.60
CA ILE A 652 1.87 -34.82 12.83
C ILE A 652 2.73 -33.92 13.74
N GLU A 653 2.75 -32.62 13.49
CA GLU A 653 3.49 -31.66 14.33
C GLU A 653 2.91 -31.59 15.74
N ILE A 654 1.59 -31.62 15.88
CA ILE A 654 0.91 -31.67 17.18
C ILE A 654 1.28 -32.96 17.91
N TYR A 655 1.25 -34.11 17.23
CA TYR A 655 1.66 -35.39 17.82
C TYR A 655 3.11 -35.35 18.33
N ASN A 656 4.02 -34.84 17.51
CA ASN A 656 5.43 -34.70 17.88
C ASN A 656 5.64 -33.76 19.06
N ARG A 657 4.82 -32.70 19.17
CA ARG A 657 4.92 -31.73 20.27
C ARG A 657 4.35 -32.27 21.58
N LEU A 658 3.23 -32.99 21.51
CA LEU A 658 2.64 -33.68 22.67
C LEU A 658 3.58 -34.75 23.23
N THR A 659 4.21 -35.54 22.36
CA THR A 659 5.14 -36.62 22.79
C THR A 659 6.57 -36.14 23.05
N SER A 660 6.87 -34.85 22.82
CA SER A 660 8.22 -34.31 22.97
C SER A 660 8.71 -34.43 24.43
N PRO A 661 9.92 -35.00 24.67
CA PRO A 661 10.50 -35.11 26.01
C PRO A 661 10.77 -33.77 26.70
N ARG A 662 10.76 -32.66 25.96
CA ARG A 662 11.03 -31.31 26.48
C ARG A 662 9.79 -30.44 26.61
N ILE A 663 8.67 -30.84 26.00
CA ILE A 663 7.47 -30.01 25.88
C ILE A 663 6.28 -30.73 26.50
N GLY A 664 5.50 -31.49 25.71
CA GLY A 664 4.26 -32.08 26.22
C GLY A 664 4.46 -33.29 27.14
N LYS A 665 5.49 -34.11 26.89
CA LYS A 665 5.80 -35.35 27.63
C LYS A 665 4.61 -36.31 27.82
N PHE A 666 3.59 -36.24 26.95
CA PHE A 666 2.48 -37.17 26.95
C PHE A 666 2.93 -38.55 26.45
N THR A 667 2.26 -39.60 26.91
CA THR A 667 2.44 -40.93 26.36
C THR A 667 1.99 -40.96 24.90
N LYS A 668 2.50 -41.92 24.13
CA LYS A 668 2.07 -42.11 22.73
C LYS A 668 0.58 -42.41 22.65
N GLU A 669 0.02 -43.14 23.62
CA GLU A 669 -1.41 -43.45 23.66
C GLU A 669 -2.27 -42.20 23.88
N GLU A 670 -1.91 -41.31 24.80
CA GLU A 670 -2.62 -40.05 25.05
C GLU A 670 -2.54 -39.11 23.85
N ALA A 671 -1.36 -38.99 23.23
CA ALA A 671 -1.18 -38.18 22.04
C ALA A 671 -1.99 -38.73 20.85
N ASN A 672 -1.98 -40.05 20.63
CA ASN A 672 -2.79 -40.70 19.59
C ASN A 672 -4.28 -40.47 19.81
N TYR A 673 -4.76 -40.61 21.04
CA TYR A 673 -6.14 -40.30 21.41
C TYR A 673 -6.50 -38.84 21.07
N ALA A 674 -5.62 -37.89 21.46
CA ALA A 674 -5.81 -36.48 21.17
C ALA A 674 -5.92 -36.19 19.67
N ILE A 675 -5.01 -36.74 18.85
CA ILE A 675 -5.04 -36.57 17.39
C ILE A 675 -6.30 -37.17 16.76
N GLN A 676 -6.72 -38.36 17.20
CA GLN A 676 -7.93 -39.01 16.70
C GLN A 676 -9.18 -38.18 16.99
N LYS A 677 -9.26 -37.56 18.18
CA LYS A 677 -10.40 -36.74 18.61
C LYS A 677 -10.29 -35.27 18.20
N LEU A 678 -9.21 -34.88 17.53
CA LEU A 678 -8.96 -33.49 17.17
C LEU A 678 -9.94 -32.96 16.09
N GLY A 679 -10.54 -33.82 15.26
CA GLY A 679 -11.48 -33.43 14.18
C GLY A 679 -10.80 -32.71 13.01
N ASP A 680 -11.45 -32.63 11.85
CA ASP A 680 -10.91 -32.03 10.61
C ASP A 680 -11.62 -30.71 10.28
N LYS A 681 -11.26 -29.62 10.97
CA LYS A 681 -11.57 -28.25 10.52
C LYS A 681 -10.45 -27.32 10.90
#